data_AF-A0A819V9R1-F1
#
_entry.id   AF-A0A819V9R1-F1
#
_cell.length_a   1.000
_cell.length_b   1.000
_cell.length_c   1.000
_cell.angle_alpha   90.00
_cell.angle_beta   90.00
_cell.angle_gamma   90.00
#
_symmetry.space_group_name_H-M   'P 1'
#
loop_
_entity.id
_entity.type
_entity.pdbx_description
1 polymer ?
#
loop_
_entity_poly.entity_id
_entity_poly.type
_entity_poly.pdbx_seq_one_letter_code
_entity_poly.pdbx_strand_id
1 'polypeptide(L)'
;TYFVFLFKLTNGENDLCIGINTHGRYRDELESIIGMFVNAIPLRCQLDPHLSFQILTEHIQDNMINSMKYSYFPLQHILNQHPNISNPVFLDTSFEFMSSMRRDEKNEIMIGDSRFSLIPYSIQISEDEIMSKFDFILSFQHDLIRNELSCTINASLDLFNAETVCIIAQRLQAMLHQQLTSFDCTTNKPIYELSLALSNEQYLMQSMNNTQISFPSPLTCIHHEFVGQVMKHPQKLAVELDEQSLTYCELLYYVQVLSLTLLNEYHITPGEVVCQCVERSLSMVIGIMAIEMAGGVYCPLSPRDPQYRLYALVQHTQSRLVLVHDLRKVKFNDNIFTFDIDSIINNSVAYNGVDIDQLSSIFVASNNIAYIIFTSGSTGIPKAVSIRHHSLLLSINAVIHVNVFTNNDTIVQMASCSFDVHVQELIGGLLAGASIVMLHPDGNMNFAYMMKLLQEKQITYLQGVPVYINNMLEFLLKYNYSNLSTLHTLDIGGDASTVQLIDKLYSCWSDKISVWNSYGPAETTINCTYHAVDRNIDVSSIPMGHVLANYRCSVLNEFLQNTYVNQEGELFVGGAGVFAGYLERDDLTANALVEIDGELYYRTGDLVTMDNNGLLHYQGRKDHQIKLHGQRIELGEIERCLLNITFISACVVMKWNDDYLVAYVQSSVINEQELREHCQSHLPPHMIPSIFIILEKLPLNPNGKVDRKQLPSPDFSLTTLMSSDKSDTPLNQFEERIHTIWCQVLHCNENHISRTTSFFSVGGHSLRFIELYYRYQSLFNFDAHSLSVGLFLQQPTIRQHAELLQTLPSIDTQTTGCETLHISRDITSVSQEGIFLDKQVQISHEIATYSNFFEHPFVVINETCDNILFILPPGDGGAESYFNNIVPHLSQYKLAGVLAAF
;
A
#
# COMPACT_ATOMS: atom_id res chain seq x y z
N THR A 1 -25.51 2.28 32.29
CA THR A 1 -24.27 3.04 32.00
C THR A 1 -23.08 2.15 31.68
N TYR A 2 -22.62 1.28 32.58
CA TYR A 2 -21.38 0.50 32.36
C TYR A 2 -21.37 -0.34 31.09
N PHE A 3 -22.45 -1.09 30.80
CA PHE A 3 -22.58 -1.83 29.53
C PHE A 3 -22.49 -0.93 28.28
N VAL A 4 -23.09 0.27 28.34
CA VAL A 4 -23.03 1.25 27.24
C VAL A 4 -21.60 1.78 27.08
N PHE A 5 -20.89 1.99 28.20
CA PHE A 5 -19.49 2.40 28.18
C PHE A 5 -18.60 1.33 27.53
N LEU A 6 -18.78 0.07 27.90
CA LEU A 6 -18.06 -1.05 27.30
C LEU A 6 -18.36 -1.16 25.81
N PHE A 7 -19.64 -1.16 25.40
CA PHE A 7 -20.06 -1.15 23.99
C PHE A 7 -19.32 -0.07 23.18
N LYS A 8 -19.15 1.12 23.77
CA LYS A 8 -18.43 2.21 23.12
C LYS A 8 -16.92 2.03 23.08
N LEU A 9 -16.32 1.48 24.13
CA LEU A 9 -14.88 1.18 24.18
C LEU A 9 -14.48 0.03 23.26
N THR A 10 -15.36 -0.96 23.07
CA THR A 10 -15.15 -2.14 22.22
C THR A 10 -15.59 -1.92 20.78
N ASN A 11 -15.70 -0.66 20.36
CA ASN A 11 -16.07 -0.26 19.00
C ASN A 11 -17.38 -0.87 18.48
N GLY A 12 -18.38 -1.04 19.34
CA GLY A 12 -19.71 -1.52 18.95
C GLY A 12 -20.01 -2.98 19.30
N GLU A 13 -19.12 -3.69 20.01
CA GLU A 13 -19.42 -5.07 20.44
C GLU A 13 -20.68 -5.09 21.32
N ASN A 14 -21.72 -5.74 20.81
CA ASN A 14 -23.06 -5.69 21.39
C ASN A 14 -23.41 -6.94 22.19
N ASP A 15 -22.55 -7.96 22.24
CA ASP A 15 -22.69 -9.16 23.06
C ASP A 15 -21.57 -9.22 24.10
N LEU A 16 -21.82 -8.63 25.26
CA LEU A 16 -20.80 -8.41 26.28
C LEU A 16 -20.99 -9.40 27.44
N CYS A 17 -19.88 -9.90 28.00
CA CYS A 17 -19.91 -10.72 29.20
C CYS A 17 -18.96 -10.15 30.26
N ILE A 18 -19.48 -9.84 31.45
CA ILE A 18 -18.71 -9.22 32.53
C ILE A 18 -18.74 -10.07 33.80
N GLY A 19 -17.71 -9.96 34.64
CA GLY A 19 -17.72 -10.51 35.99
C GLY A 19 -18.49 -9.62 36.97
N ILE A 20 -19.38 -10.22 37.76
CA ILE A 20 -20.04 -9.56 38.89
C ILE A 20 -19.72 -10.30 40.18
N ASN A 21 -19.22 -9.56 41.17
CA ASN A 21 -18.97 -10.08 42.51
C ASN A 21 -20.24 -9.99 43.37
N THR A 22 -20.64 -11.12 43.93
CA THR A 22 -21.76 -11.24 44.86
C THR A 22 -21.25 -11.58 46.25
N HIS A 23 -21.96 -11.13 47.29
CA HIS A 23 -21.57 -11.43 48.68
C HIS A 23 -21.67 -12.92 49.03
N GLY A 24 -22.44 -13.70 48.24
CA GLY A 24 -22.67 -15.14 48.38
C GLY A 24 -23.23 -15.61 49.73
N ARG A 25 -23.77 -14.69 50.53
CA ARG A 25 -24.55 -14.97 51.76
C ARG A 25 -26.04 -15.00 51.43
N TYR A 26 -26.46 -15.93 50.57
CA TYR A 26 -27.83 -16.04 50.05
C TYR A 26 -28.86 -16.59 51.06
N ARG A 27 -28.45 -16.73 52.33
CA ARG A 27 -29.23 -17.29 53.43
C ARG A 27 -28.88 -16.55 54.72
N ASP A 28 -29.89 -16.24 55.52
CA ASP A 28 -29.74 -15.48 56.78
C ASP A 28 -28.74 -16.14 57.75
N GLU A 29 -28.67 -17.48 57.77
CA GLU A 29 -27.75 -18.19 58.68
C GLU A 29 -26.27 -17.96 58.32
N LEU A 30 -25.99 -17.50 57.10
CA LEU A 30 -24.64 -17.22 56.64
C LEU A 30 -24.14 -15.85 57.09
N GLU A 31 -25.00 -14.92 57.53
CA GLU A 31 -24.58 -13.54 57.87
C GLU A 31 -23.52 -13.48 58.97
N SER A 32 -23.69 -14.27 60.03
CA SER A 32 -22.79 -14.27 61.20
C SER A 32 -21.58 -15.20 61.06
N ILE A 33 -21.40 -15.86 59.91
CA ILE A 33 -20.33 -16.85 59.72
C ILE A 33 -19.07 -16.18 59.17
N ILE A 34 -17.92 -16.48 59.78
CA ILE A 34 -16.60 -16.10 59.26
C ILE A 34 -16.21 -17.10 58.16
N GLY A 35 -15.96 -16.62 56.94
CA GLY A 35 -15.58 -17.45 55.80
C GLY A 35 -15.55 -16.70 54.47
N MET A 36 -15.02 -17.34 53.43
CA MET A 36 -15.01 -16.84 52.04
C MET A 36 -16.33 -17.19 51.36
N PHE A 37 -17.27 -16.25 51.33
CA PHE A 37 -18.58 -16.42 50.68
C PHE A 37 -18.68 -15.72 49.34
N VAL A 38 -17.76 -14.79 49.03
CA VAL A 38 -17.79 -14.03 47.79
C VAL A 38 -17.75 -14.97 46.59
N ASN A 39 -18.68 -14.79 45.67
CA ASN A 39 -18.77 -15.56 44.43
C ASN A 39 -18.82 -14.61 43.24
N ALA A 40 -18.04 -14.91 42.20
CA ALA A 40 -18.06 -14.18 40.95
C ALA A 40 -18.94 -14.92 39.93
N ILE A 41 -19.86 -14.21 39.29
CA ILE A 41 -20.75 -14.77 38.27
C ILE A 41 -20.57 -14.04 36.93
N PRO A 42 -20.57 -14.78 35.80
CA PRO A 42 -20.60 -14.15 34.49
C PRO A 42 -21.99 -13.58 34.21
N LEU A 43 -22.08 -12.29 33.91
CA LEU A 43 -23.27 -11.64 33.40
C LEU A 43 -23.08 -11.33 31.91
N ARG A 44 -23.74 -12.10 31.06
CA ARG A 44 -23.85 -11.83 29.62
C ARG A 44 -25.00 -10.87 29.36
N CYS A 45 -24.77 -9.84 28.56
CA CYS A 45 -25.78 -8.90 28.12
C CYS A 45 -25.66 -8.64 26.63
N GLN A 46 -26.75 -8.86 25.90
CA GLN A 46 -26.88 -8.43 24.52
C GLN A 46 -27.54 -7.06 24.48
N LEU A 47 -26.89 -6.11 23.81
CA LEU A 47 -27.32 -4.73 23.69
C LEU A 47 -27.92 -4.51 22.30
N ASP A 48 -29.04 -3.80 22.24
CA ASP A 48 -29.53 -3.25 20.98
C ASP A 48 -29.15 -1.77 20.94
N PRO A 49 -28.22 -1.37 20.04
CA PRO A 49 -27.72 0.00 19.97
C PRO A 49 -28.79 1.04 19.57
N HIS A 50 -29.91 0.59 18.98
CA HIS A 50 -31.01 1.46 18.56
C HIS A 50 -31.99 1.78 19.69
N LEU A 51 -31.92 1.06 20.82
CA LEU A 51 -32.78 1.33 21.97
C LEU A 51 -32.35 2.61 22.69
N SER A 52 -33.33 3.27 23.29
CA SER A 52 -33.05 4.37 24.21
C SER A 52 -32.39 3.85 25.48
N PHE A 53 -31.68 4.75 26.16
CA PHE A 53 -31.00 4.42 27.41
C PHE A 53 -31.96 3.90 28.48
N GLN A 54 -33.20 4.42 28.53
CA GLN A 54 -34.23 3.98 29.47
C GLN A 54 -34.62 2.52 29.23
N ILE A 55 -35.01 2.18 27.99
CA ILE A 55 -35.46 0.82 27.64
C ILE A 55 -34.33 -0.18 27.87
N LEU A 56 -33.10 0.19 27.50
CA LEU A 56 -31.94 -0.65 27.73
C LEU A 56 -31.68 -0.90 29.22
N THR A 57 -31.89 0.10 30.07
CA THR A 57 -31.73 -0.04 31.53
C THR A 57 -32.75 -1.03 32.11
N GLU A 58 -34.00 -0.98 31.65
CA GLU A 58 -35.04 -1.93 32.03
C GLU A 58 -34.66 -3.37 31.61
N HIS A 59 -34.19 -3.57 30.37
CA HIS A 59 -33.72 -4.87 29.89
C HIS A 59 -32.52 -5.41 30.69
N ILE A 60 -31.53 -4.57 30.99
CA ILE A 60 -30.36 -4.96 31.78
C ILE A 60 -30.78 -5.31 33.22
N GLN A 61 -31.70 -4.54 33.81
CA GLN A 61 -32.20 -4.79 35.15
C GLN A 61 -32.91 -6.16 35.22
N ASP A 62 -33.79 -6.46 34.27
CA ASP A 62 -34.48 -7.75 34.21
C ASP A 62 -33.50 -8.92 34.04
N ASN A 63 -32.49 -8.77 33.17
CA ASN A 63 -31.45 -9.76 32.99
C ASN A 63 -30.61 -9.98 34.26
N MET A 64 -30.26 -8.90 34.95
CA MET A 64 -29.52 -8.96 36.22
C MET A 64 -30.34 -9.64 37.32
N ILE A 65 -31.62 -9.28 37.49
CA ILE A 65 -32.52 -9.92 38.46
C ILE A 65 -32.67 -11.42 38.18
N ASN A 66 -32.80 -11.81 36.91
CA ASN A 66 -32.90 -13.20 36.52
C ASN A 66 -31.60 -13.97 36.77
N SER A 67 -30.45 -13.37 36.48
CA SER A 67 -29.13 -13.97 36.70
C SER A 67 -28.82 -14.14 38.20
N MET A 68 -29.19 -13.15 39.03
CA MET A 68 -28.95 -13.17 40.48
C MET A 68 -29.68 -14.31 41.20
N LYS A 69 -30.76 -14.87 40.62
CA LYS A 69 -31.43 -16.09 41.13
C LYS A 69 -30.49 -17.30 41.22
N TYR A 70 -29.38 -17.29 40.47
CA TYR A 70 -28.40 -18.37 40.41
C TYR A 70 -27.04 -17.99 41.02
N SER A 71 -26.97 -16.86 41.74
CA SER A 71 -25.73 -16.32 42.33
C SER A 71 -25.02 -17.25 43.33
N TYR A 72 -25.73 -18.25 43.86
CA TYR A 72 -25.17 -19.27 44.76
C TYR A 72 -24.39 -20.38 44.03
N PHE A 73 -24.46 -20.45 42.70
CA PHE A 73 -23.80 -21.50 41.94
C PHE A 73 -22.29 -21.23 41.82
N PRO A 74 -21.40 -22.15 42.23
CA PRO A 74 -19.96 -21.85 42.25
C PRO A 74 -19.37 -21.68 40.85
N LEU A 75 -18.58 -20.63 40.65
CA LEU A 75 -17.92 -20.34 39.37
C LEU A 75 -17.11 -21.54 38.83
N GLN A 76 -16.41 -22.25 39.71
CA GLN A 76 -15.59 -23.39 39.33
C GLN A 76 -16.41 -24.53 38.70
N HIS A 77 -17.67 -24.69 39.09
CA HIS A 77 -18.55 -25.66 38.43
C HIS A 77 -18.95 -25.22 37.02
N ILE A 78 -19.13 -23.92 36.78
CA ILE A 78 -19.41 -23.37 35.45
C ILE A 78 -18.22 -23.65 34.53
N LEU A 79 -17.01 -23.32 34.99
CA LEU A 79 -15.78 -23.55 34.21
C LEU A 79 -15.53 -25.04 33.92
N ASN A 80 -15.75 -25.92 34.90
CA ASN A 80 -15.58 -27.37 34.71
C ASN A 80 -16.55 -27.98 33.68
N GLN A 81 -17.71 -27.36 33.45
CA GLN A 81 -18.65 -27.79 32.40
C GLN A 81 -18.25 -27.31 31.00
N HIS A 82 -17.29 -26.38 30.92
CA HIS A 82 -16.78 -25.82 29.67
C HIS A 82 -15.24 -25.92 29.58
N PRO A 83 -14.65 -27.13 29.61
CA PRO A 83 -13.20 -27.34 29.69
C PRO A 83 -12.41 -26.86 28.46
N ASN A 84 -13.09 -26.57 27.35
CA ASN A 84 -12.47 -26.07 26.12
C ASN A 84 -12.29 -24.54 26.11
N ILE A 85 -12.74 -23.82 27.15
CA ILE A 85 -12.54 -22.38 27.26
C ILE A 85 -11.19 -22.14 27.95
N SER A 86 -10.17 -21.82 27.17
CA SER A 86 -8.83 -21.53 27.70
C SER A 86 -8.75 -20.15 28.37
N ASN A 87 -9.48 -19.16 27.84
CA ASN A 87 -9.60 -17.80 28.39
C ASN A 87 -11.08 -17.38 28.43
N PRO A 88 -11.72 -17.37 29.61
CA PRO A 88 -13.11 -16.97 29.71
C PRO A 88 -13.27 -15.45 29.71
N VAL A 89 -13.95 -14.91 28.69
CA VAL A 89 -14.17 -13.47 28.42
C VAL A 89 -14.73 -12.67 29.62
N PHE A 90 -15.43 -13.31 30.56
CA PHE A 90 -15.94 -12.62 31.76
C PHE A 90 -14.85 -12.22 32.76
N LEU A 91 -13.61 -12.71 32.59
CA LEU A 91 -12.44 -12.30 33.37
C LEU A 91 -11.77 -11.04 32.82
N ASP A 92 -12.12 -10.63 31.60
CA ASP A 92 -11.57 -9.43 30.97
C ASP A 92 -12.02 -8.19 31.75
N THR A 93 -13.27 -8.17 32.23
CA THR A 93 -13.77 -7.01 32.94
C THR A 93 -14.80 -7.30 34.03
N SER A 94 -14.78 -6.49 35.10
CA SER A 94 -15.75 -6.60 36.20
C SER A 94 -16.30 -5.25 36.65
N PHE A 95 -17.53 -5.32 37.18
CA PHE A 95 -18.26 -4.18 37.74
C PHE A 95 -18.57 -4.41 39.21
N GLU A 96 -18.22 -3.43 40.04
CA GLU A 96 -18.50 -3.44 41.47
C GLU A 96 -19.28 -2.18 41.86
N PHE A 97 -20.33 -2.35 42.66
CA PHE A 97 -21.09 -1.26 43.23
C PHE A 97 -21.35 -1.51 44.71
N MET A 98 -20.96 -0.55 45.55
CA MET A 98 -21.15 -0.62 46.99
C MET A 98 -21.75 0.69 47.52
N SER A 99 -22.90 0.58 48.19
CA SER A 99 -23.42 1.68 49.00
C SER A 99 -23.02 1.47 50.45
N SER A 100 -22.46 2.50 51.08
CA SER A 100 -22.10 2.46 52.50
C SER A 100 -22.70 3.64 53.25
N MET A 101 -23.37 3.35 54.37
CA MET A 101 -23.59 4.36 55.40
C MET A 101 -22.34 4.41 56.26
N ARG A 102 -21.26 5.04 55.78
CA ARG A 102 -20.14 5.38 56.66
C ARG A 102 -20.65 6.46 57.61
N ARG A 103 -21.25 6.06 58.73
CA ARG A 103 -21.17 6.93 59.91
C ARG A 103 -19.69 7.22 60.10
N ASP A 104 -19.35 8.41 60.55
CA ASP A 104 -18.22 8.54 61.46
C ASP A 104 -18.55 7.64 62.66
N GLU A 105 -18.45 6.32 62.49
CA GLU A 105 -18.30 5.41 63.58
C GLU A 105 -17.03 5.94 64.22
N LYS A 106 -17.21 6.54 65.39
CA LYS A 106 -16.14 6.51 66.37
C LYS A 106 -15.66 5.09 66.32
N ASN A 107 -14.49 4.92 65.73
CA ASN A 107 -13.80 3.67 65.55
C ASN A 107 -13.56 3.17 66.97
N GLU A 108 -14.56 2.61 67.63
CA GLU A 108 -14.58 2.35 69.06
C GLU A 108 -15.19 0.97 69.23
N ILE A 109 -14.36 0.00 69.56
CA ILE A 109 -14.84 -1.33 69.97
C ILE A 109 -14.95 -1.31 71.50
N MET A 110 -16.09 -1.79 71.99
CA MET A 110 -16.27 -2.12 73.40
C MET A 110 -15.86 -3.57 73.63
N ILE A 111 -14.86 -3.79 74.49
CA ILE A 111 -14.51 -5.13 74.97
C ILE A 111 -14.65 -5.10 76.49
N GLY A 112 -15.74 -5.68 76.99
CA GLY A 112 -16.15 -5.50 78.39
C GLY A 112 -16.50 -4.04 78.69
N ASP A 113 -15.95 -3.49 79.77
CA ASP A 113 -16.14 -2.09 80.20
C ASP A 113 -15.12 -1.11 79.59
N SER A 114 -14.18 -1.62 78.78
CA SER A 114 -13.12 -0.82 78.17
C SER A 114 -13.49 -0.41 76.74
N ARG A 115 -13.27 0.87 76.43
CA ARG A 115 -13.42 1.41 75.08
C ARG A 115 -12.07 1.43 74.38
N PHE A 116 -12.00 0.83 73.21
CA PHE A 116 -10.81 0.79 72.38
C PHE A 116 -11.06 1.62 71.14
N SER A 117 -10.34 2.74 70.99
CA SER A 117 -10.36 3.46 69.72
C SER A 117 -9.54 2.67 68.68
N LEU A 118 -10.18 2.15 67.63
CA LEU A 118 -9.50 1.66 66.44
C LEU A 118 -8.88 2.86 65.71
N ILE A 119 -7.56 2.90 65.67
CA ILE A 119 -6.88 3.78 64.73
C ILE A 119 -6.70 2.92 63.48
N PRO A 120 -7.40 3.19 62.37
CA PRO A 120 -7.24 2.41 61.16
C PRO A 120 -5.80 2.64 60.69
N TYR A 121 -4.96 1.65 60.91
CA TYR A 121 -3.61 1.62 60.34
C TYR A 121 -3.78 1.09 58.93
N SER A 122 -3.89 1.99 57.96
CA SER A 122 -3.70 1.62 56.56
C SER A 122 -2.26 1.18 56.42
N ILE A 123 -2.02 -0.13 56.39
CA ILE A 123 -0.78 -0.67 55.87
C ILE A 123 -0.68 -0.06 54.47
N GLN A 124 0.36 0.76 54.22
CA GLN A 124 0.77 1.06 52.85
C GLN A 124 1.27 -0.26 52.29
N ILE A 125 0.34 -1.11 51.88
CA ILE A 125 0.61 -2.19 50.95
C ILE A 125 1.22 -1.43 49.76
N SER A 126 2.49 -1.69 49.46
CA SER A 126 3.13 -1.09 48.30
C SER A 126 2.21 -1.30 47.10
N GLU A 127 2.00 -0.27 46.29
CA GLU A 127 1.15 -0.37 45.09
C GLU A 127 1.51 -1.61 44.23
N ASP A 128 2.76 -2.07 44.33
CA ASP A 128 3.33 -3.30 43.74
C ASP A 128 2.74 -4.65 44.25
N GLU A 129 1.98 -4.69 45.34
CA GLU A 129 1.39 -5.94 45.89
C GLU A 129 -0.09 -6.17 45.50
N ILE A 130 -0.73 -5.23 44.80
CA ILE A 130 -2.11 -5.38 44.32
C ILE A 130 -2.09 -6.05 42.95
N MET A 131 -2.20 -7.39 42.92
CA MET A 131 -2.49 -8.10 41.68
C MET A 131 -3.92 -7.81 41.23
N SER A 132 -4.09 -7.26 40.02
CA SER A 132 -5.42 -7.12 39.42
C SER A 132 -6.02 -8.51 39.18
N LYS A 133 -7.27 -8.71 39.60
CA LYS A 133 -7.97 -10.00 39.47
C LYS A 133 -8.66 -10.18 38.12
N PHE A 134 -8.86 -9.08 37.41
CA PHE A 134 -9.44 -8.96 36.08
C PHE A 134 -8.54 -8.02 35.28
N ASP A 135 -8.65 -8.00 33.95
CA ASP A 135 -7.88 -7.06 33.15
C ASP A 135 -8.31 -5.61 33.44
N PHE A 136 -9.60 -5.41 33.70
CA PHE A 136 -10.20 -4.10 34.02
C PHE A 136 -11.34 -4.20 35.04
N ILE A 137 -11.26 -3.47 36.16
CA ILE A 137 -12.29 -3.42 37.22
C ILE A 137 -12.79 -1.98 37.36
N LEU A 138 -14.11 -1.79 37.25
CA LEU A 138 -14.77 -0.51 37.53
C LEU A 138 -15.58 -0.61 38.82
N SER A 139 -15.14 0.11 39.85
CA SER A 139 -15.74 0.09 41.19
C SER A 139 -16.39 1.42 41.54
N PHE A 140 -17.67 1.41 41.87
CA PHE A 140 -18.41 2.57 42.37
C PHE A 140 -18.71 2.43 43.86
N GLN A 141 -18.39 3.48 44.62
CA GLN A 141 -18.76 3.59 46.03
C GLN A 141 -19.68 4.78 46.23
N HIS A 142 -20.86 4.53 46.78
CA HIS A 142 -21.83 5.57 47.15
C HIS A 142 -21.81 5.81 48.65
N ASP A 143 -21.34 6.98 49.06
CA ASP A 143 -21.47 7.47 50.44
C ASP A 143 -22.89 8.02 50.62
N LEU A 144 -23.70 7.28 51.36
CA LEU A 144 -25.11 7.63 51.60
C LEU A 144 -25.29 8.85 52.52
N ILE A 145 -24.26 9.25 53.28
CA ILE A 145 -24.32 10.42 54.18
C ILE A 145 -23.97 11.69 53.41
N ARG A 146 -22.84 11.67 52.70
CA ARG A 146 -22.40 12.82 51.89
C ARG A 146 -23.17 12.93 50.58
N ASN A 147 -23.86 11.85 50.20
CA ASN A 147 -24.47 11.67 48.88
C ASN A 147 -23.44 11.86 47.75
N GLU A 148 -22.23 11.33 47.98
CA GLU A 148 -21.11 11.40 47.05
C GLU A 148 -20.90 10.03 46.42
N LEU A 149 -20.69 10.02 45.10
CA LEU A 149 -20.34 8.82 44.35
C LEU A 149 -18.87 8.93 43.95
N SER A 150 -18.04 8.00 44.43
CA SER A 150 -16.66 7.84 43.99
C SER A 150 -16.53 6.65 43.05
N CYS A 151 -15.61 6.74 42.10
CA CYS A 151 -15.31 5.70 41.14
C CYS A 151 -13.81 5.38 41.19
N THR A 152 -13.46 4.10 41.18
CA THR A 152 -12.08 3.61 41.11
C THR A 152 -11.96 2.66 39.93
N ILE A 153 -10.91 2.84 39.13
CA ILE A 153 -10.55 1.95 38.02
C ILE A 153 -9.28 1.24 38.42
N ASN A 154 -9.32 -0.09 38.50
CA ASN A 154 -8.12 -0.92 38.63
C ASN A 154 -7.92 -1.66 37.31
N ALA A 155 -6.73 -1.56 36.73
CA ALA A 155 -6.41 -2.17 35.44
C ALA A 155 -5.09 -2.93 35.53
N SER A 156 -4.96 -4.01 34.76
CA SER A 156 -3.72 -4.78 34.68
C SER A 156 -2.63 -3.97 33.98
N LEU A 157 -1.45 -3.87 34.61
CA LEU A 157 -0.28 -3.21 34.02
C LEU A 157 0.29 -3.98 32.83
N ASP A 158 -0.06 -5.26 32.67
CA ASP A 158 0.31 -6.06 31.49
C ASP A 158 -0.40 -5.57 30.22
N LEU A 159 -1.51 -4.83 30.36
CA LEU A 159 -2.38 -4.39 29.26
C LEU A 159 -2.54 -2.86 29.17
N PHE A 160 -2.49 -2.17 30.31
CA PHE A 160 -2.79 -0.74 30.39
C PHE A 160 -1.67 0.04 31.06
N ASN A 161 -1.33 1.19 30.49
CA ASN A 161 -0.50 2.19 31.15
C ASN A 161 -1.38 3.23 31.89
N ALA A 162 -0.76 3.99 32.80
CA ALA A 162 -1.47 4.97 33.63
C ALA A 162 -2.18 6.07 32.81
N GLU A 163 -1.59 6.49 31.69
CA GLU A 163 -2.16 7.50 30.80
C GLU A 163 -3.46 6.99 30.15
N THR A 164 -3.46 5.75 29.67
CA THR A 164 -4.63 5.09 29.07
C THR A 164 -5.77 5.00 30.07
N VAL A 165 -5.48 4.58 31.32
CA VAL A 165 -6.50 4.50 32.38
C VAL A 165 -7.07 5.88 32.71
N CYS A 166 -6.23 6.92 32.77
CA CYS A 166 -6.69 8.29 32.98
C CYS A 166 -7.63 8.76 31.87
N ILE A 167 -7.30 8.48 30.60
CA ILE A 167 -8.15 8.80 29.45
C ILE A 167 -9.49 8.06 29.53
N ILE A 168 -9.48 6.76 29.85
CA ILE A 168 -10.70 5.96 30.05
C ILE A 168 -11.59 6.59 31.14
N ALA A 169 -11.00 7.04 32.26
CA ALA A 169 -11.73 7.72 33.33
C ALA A 169 -12.39 9.04 32.85
N GLN A 170 -11.66 9.83 32.06
CA GLN A 170 -12.19 11.07 31.47
C GLN A 170 -13.33 10.79 30.50
N ARG A 171 -13.24 9.73 29.67
CA ARG A 171 -14.31 9.30 28.77
C ARG A 171 -15.56 8.87 29.53
N LEU A 172 -15.40 8.12 30.63
CA LEU A 172 -16.52 7.75 31.49
C LEU A 172 -17.21 8.98 32.08
N GLN A 173 -16.42 9.95 32.57
CA GLN A 173 -16.94 11.22 33.09
C GLN A 173 -17.69 12.02 32.01
N ALA A 174 -17.13 12.11 30.80
CA ALA A 174 -17.77 12.79 29.67
C ALA A 174 -19.10 12.12 29.28
N MET A 175 -19.14 10.79 29.21
CA MET A 175 -20.36 10.03 28.91
C MET A 175 -21.42 10.21 30.01
N LEU A 176 -21.03 10.17 31.29
CA LEU A 176 -21.95 10.43 32.41
C LEU A 176 -22.54 11.84 32.34
N HIS A 177 -21.72 12.84 32.02
CA HIS A 177 -22.20 14.21 31.84
C HIS A 177 -23.18 14.33 30.67
N GLN A 178 -22.92 13.66 29.54
CA GLN A 178 -23.85 13.60 28.40
C GLN A 178 -25.18 12.94 28.78
N GLN A 179 -25.15 11.84 29.54
CA GLN A 179 -26.34 11.16 30.04
C GLN A 179 -27.21 12.07 30.92
N LEU A 180 -26.58 12.86 31.80
CA LEU A 180 -27.31 13.76 32.71
C LEU A 180 -27.89 15.00 32.03
N THR A 181 -27.33 15.42 30.88
CA THR A 181 -27.69 16.71 30.25
C THR A 181 -28.49 16.58 28.96
N SER A 182 -28.22 15.53 28.17
CA SER A 182 -28.68 15.43 26.77
C SER A 182 -29.39 14.11 26.44
N PHE A 183 -29.23 13.10 27.31
CA PHE A 183 -29.80 11.77 27.20
C PHE A 183 -30.51 11.37 28.51
N ASP A 184 -31.25 12.31 29.11
CA ASP A 184 -32.01 11.99 30.32
C ASP A 184 -33.03 10.86 30.03
N CYS A 185 -33.60 10.29 31.10
CA CYS A 185 -34.52 9.16 31.00
C CYS A 185 -35.79 9.45 30.18
N THR A 186 -36.01 10.68 29.70
CA THR A 186 -37.16 11.07 28.87
C THR A 186 -36.81 11.19 27.38
N THR A 187 -35.53 11.11 27.03
CA THR A 187 -35.08 11.17 25.64
C THR A 187 -35.20 9.80 24.95
N ASN A 188 -35.87 9.77 23.79
CA ASN A 188 -35.97 8.58 22.93
C ASN A 188 -34.75 8.42 22.00
N LYS A 189 -33.59 8.97 22.38
CA LYS A 189 -32.39 8.89 21.54
C LYS A 189 -31.71 7.52 21.70
N PRO A 190 -31.23 6.92 20.61
CA PRO A 190 -30.55 5.63 20.64
C PRO A 190 -29.18 5.73 21.31
N ILE A 191 -28.75 4.67 22.00
CA ILE A 191 -27.47 4.68 22.73
C ILE A 191 -26.24 4.80 21.82
N TYR A 192 -26.35 4.46 20.53
CA TYR A 192 -25.24 4.65 19.59
C TYR A 192 -24.89 6.14 19.37
N GLU A 193 -25.76 7.09 19.69
CA GLU A 193 -25.44 8.52 19.58
C GLU A 193 -24.57 9.04 20.74
N LEU A 194 -24.40 8.28 21.83
CA LEU A 194 -23.51 8.66 22.93
C LEU A 194 -22.06 8.69 22.44
N SER A 195 -21.34 9.77 22.73
CA SER A 195 -19.95 9.94 22.29
C SER A 195 -18.98 9.79 23.45
N LEU A 196 -17.90 9.03 23.24
CA LEU A 196 -16.77 9.01 24.16
C LEU A 196 -15.68 10.03 23.78
N ALA A 197 -15.87 10.79 22.70
CA ALA A 197 -14.88 11.79 22.28
C ALA A 197 -14.79 12.90 23.33
N LEU A 198 -13.55 13.21 23.72
CA LEU A 198 -13.24 14.31 24.61
C LEU A 198 -13.27 15.63 23.83
N SER A 199 -13.45 16.76 24.52
CA SER A 199 -13.61 18.07 23.88
C SER A 199 -12.40 18.48 23.03
N ASN A 200 -11.18 18.11 23.44
CA ASN A 200 -9.95 18.33 22.66
C ASN A 200 -9.92 17.49 21.37
N GLU A 201 -10.43 16.26 21.40
CA GLU A 201 -10.52 15.38 20.23
C GLU A 201 -11.58 15.89 19.25
N GLN A 202 -12.72 16.36 19.76
CA GLN A 202 -13.75 17.02 18.94
C GLN A 202 -13.20 18.25 18.22
N TYR A 203 -12.43 19.09 18.94
CA TYR A 203 -11.74 20.21 18.34
C TYR A 203 -10.72 19.77 17.30
N LEU A 204 -9.93 18.72 17.57
CA LEU A 204 -8.95 18.16 16.64
C LEU A 204 -9.62 17.73 15.33
N MET A 205 -10.70 16.94 15.40
CA MET A 205 -11.47 16.48 14.25
C MET A 205 -12.03 17.64 13.40
N GLN A 206 -12.51 18.70 14.07
CA GLN A 206 -12.97 19.91 13.37
C GLN A 206 -11.80 20.65 12.71
N SER A 207 -10.71 20.83 13.44
CA SER A 207 -9.53 21.59 12.98
C SER A 207 -8.83 20.91 11.78
N MET A 208 -8.83 19.58 11.73
CA MET A 208 -8.29 18.81 10.60
C MET A 208 -9.01 19.12 9.29
N ASN A 209 -10.30 19.46 9.36
CA ASN A 209 -11.14 19.76 8.21
C ASN A 209 -11.18 21.26 7.86
N ASN A 210 -10.40 22.11 8.55
CA ASN A 210 -10.24 23.52 8.23
C ASN A 210 -9.21 23.74 7.10
N THR A 211 -9.48 23.13 5.95
CA THR A 211 -8.57 23.06 4.79
C THR A 211 -8.93 24.05 3.68
N GLN A 212 -9.90 24.93 3.90
CA GLN A 212 -10.43 25.82 2.86
C GLN A 212 -9.39 26.83 2.37
N ILE A 213 -9.07 26.77 1.09
CA ILE A 213 -8.13 27.68 0.41
C ILE A 213 -8.77 28.15 -0.91
N SER A 214 -8.71 29.45 -1.14
CA SER A 214 -9.14 30.05 -2.41
C SER A 214 -8.10 29.79 -3.51
N PHE A 215 -8.46 29.01 -4.52
CA PHE A 215 -7.70 28.85 -5.76
C PHE A 215 -8.25 29.74 -6.88
N PRO A 216 -7.54 29.90 -8.02
CA PRO A 216 -7.98 30.72 -9.15
C PRO A 216 -9.36 30.33 -9.70
N SER A 217 -9.92 31.21 -10.55
CA SER A 217 -11.32 31.25 -11.01
C SER A 217 -12.02 29.88 -11.09
N PRO A 218 -13.20 29.70 -10.45
CA PRO A 218 -13.96 28.44 -10.49
C PRO A 218 -14.52 28.12 -11.88
N LEU A 219 -14.24 28.95 -12.89
CA LEU A 219 -14.74 28.85 -14.25
C LEU A 219 -13.72 28.28 -15.24
N THR A 220 -12.46 28.05 -14.83
CA THR A 220 -11.44 27.49 -15.74
C THR A 220 -11.53 25.96 -15.81
N CYS A 221 -11.04 25.43 -16.94
CA CYS A 221 -10.87 24.00 -17.19
C CYS A 221 -9.39 23.71 -17.46
N ILE A 222 -9.03 22.44 -17.52
CA ILE A 222 -7.64 21.98 -17.67
C ILE A 222 -6.95 22.61 -18.88
N HIS A 223 -7.60 22.61 -20.04
CA HIS A 223 -7.03 23.20 -21.26
C HIS A 223 -6.82 24.73 -21.15
N HIS A 224 -7.64 25.45 -20.37
CA HIS A 224 -7.45 26.87 -20.11
C HIS A 224 -6.19 27.14 -19.28
N GLU A 225 -5.99 26.38 -18.19
CA GLU A 225 -4.80 26.51 -17.34
C GLU A 225 -3.53 26.11 -18.10
N PHE A 226 -3.60 25.09 -18.95
CA PHE A 226 -2.50 24.70 -19.84
C PHE A 226 -2.11 25.84 -20.79
N VAL A 227 -3.06 26.46 -21.50
CA VAL A 227 -2.77 27.63 -22.35
C VAL A 227 -2.16 28.77 -21.52
N GLY A 228 -2.65 28.98 -20.29
CA GLY A 228 -2.06 29.92 -19.34
C GLY A 228 -0.58 29.64 -19.04
N GLN A 229 -0.19 28.37 -18.88
CA GLN A 229 1.21 27.99 -18.71
C GLN A 229 2.04 28.15 -19.99
N VAL A 230 1.48 27.83 -21.17
CA VAL A 230 2.16 28.05 -22.45
C VAL A 230 2.49 29.53 -22.65
N MET A 231 1.59 30.43 -22.26
CA MET A 231 1.85 31.88 -22.34
C MET A 231 2.94 32.35 -21.38
N LYS A 232 3.10 31.70 -20.21
CA LYS A 232 4.14 32.03 -19.24
C LYS A 232 5.51 31.44 -19.61
N HIS A 233 5.53 30.23 -20.18
CA HIS A 233 6.74 29.44 -20.41
C HIS A 233 6.85 28.88 -21.84
N PRO A 234 6.69 29.69 -22.90
CA PRO A 234 6.47 29.18 -24.26
C PRO A 234 7.64 28.34 -24.80
N GLN A 235 8.88 28.74 -24.50
CA GLN A 235 10.11 28.10 -24.98
C GLN A 235 10.67 27.06 -24.00
N LYS A 236 9.99 26.84 -22.87
CA LYS A 236 10.41 25.82 -21.90
C LYS A 236 10.06 24.44 -22.45
N LEU A 237 10.90 23.45 -22.18
CA LEU A 237 10.58 22.05 -22.42
C LEU A 237 9.29 21.68 -21.69
N ALA A 238 8.31 21.13 -22.43
CA ALA A 238 7.06 20.63 -21.87
C ALA A 238 7.13 19.11 -21.67
N VAL A 239 7.49 18.39 -22.73
CA VAL A 239 7.55 16.93 -22.73
C VAL A 239 8.71 16.43 -23.57
N GLU A 240 9.38 15.37 -23.09
CA GLU A 240 10.46 14.68 -23.78
C GLU A 240 10.29 13.16 -23.66
N LEU A 241 10.61 12.44 -24.74
CA LEU A 241 10.78 10.99 -24.78
C LEU A 241 11.97 10.67 -25.68
N ASP A 242 13.01 10.06 -25.11
CA ASP A 242 14.28 9.76 -25.77
C ASP A 242 14.89 10.97 -26.51
N GLU A 243 15.00 10.95 -27.84
CA GLU A 243 15.51 12.07 -28.64
C GLU A 243 14.42 13.06 -29.08
N GLN A 244 13.14 12.76 -28.83
CA GLN A 244 12.02 13.60 -29.22
C GLN A 244 11.61 14.52 -28.06
N SER A 245 11.44 15.81 -28.35
CA SER A 245 11.03 16.80 -27.36
C SER A 245 10.11 17.85 -27.96
N LEU A 246 9.24 18.40 -27.12
CA LEU A 246 8.38 19.52 -27.46
C LEU A 246 8.46 20.58 -26.35
N THR A 247 8.67 21.82 -26.76
CA THR A 247 8.42 22.98 -25.90
C THR A 247 6.92 23.17 -25.66
N TYR A 248 6.54 23.99 -24.68
CA TYR A 248 5.14 24.31 -24.42
C TYR A 248 4.43 24.90 -25.66
N CYS A 249 5.10 25.76 -26.44
CA CYS A 249 4.49 26.34 -27.63
C CYS A 249 4.34 25.32 -28.78
N GLU A 250 5.30 24.41 -28.96
CA GLU A 250 5.22 23.35 -29.96
C GLU A 250 4.16 22.32 -29.58
N LEU A 251 4.08 21.94 -28.30
CA LEU A 251 3.02 21.07 -27.78
C LEU A 251 1.64 21.68 -28.03
N LEU A 252 1.46 22.97 -27.72
CA LEU A 252 0.20 23.67 -27.97
C LEU A 252 -0.18 23.65 -29.45
N TYR A 253 0.78 23.83 -30.36
CA TYR A 253 0.53 23.76 -31.81
C TYR A 253 -0.07 22.40 -32.21
N TYR A 254 0.56 21.29 -31.82
CA TYR A 254 0.05 19.96 -32.15
C TYR A 254 -1.30 19.66 -31.49
N VAL A 255 -1.48 20.10 -30.24
CA VAL A 255 -2.76 19.99 -29.52
C VAL A 255 -3.87 20.72 -30.27
N GLN A 256 -3.62 21.95 -30.73
CA GLN A 256 -4.62 22.73 -31.47
C GLN A 256 -4.96 22.11 -32.82
N VAL A 257 -3.96 21.62 -33.57
CA VAL A 257 -4.17 20.94 -34.85
C VAL A 257 -5.01 19.68 -34.67
N LEU A 258 -4.69 18.85 -33.68
CA LEU A 258 -5.49 17.66 -33.40
C LEU A 258 -6.90 18.04 -32.92
N SER A 259 -7.04 19.05 -32.06
CA SER A 259 -8.36 19.53 -31.58
C SER A 259 -9.27 19.94 -32.73
N LEU A 260 -8.74 20.70 -33.70
CA LEU A 260 -9.47 21.08 -34.91
C LEU A 260 -9.84 19.87 -35.76
N THR A 261 -8.97 18.87 -35.85
CA THR A 261 -9.25 17.61 -36.55
C THR A 261 -10.41 16.86 -35.88
N LEU A 262 -10.40 16.76 -34.54
CA LEU A 262 -11.48 16.15 -33.77
C LEU A 262 -12.83 16.84 -34.00
N LEU A 263 -12.84 18.16 -34.11
CA LEU A 263 -14.06 18.94 -34.35
C LEU A 263 -14.55 18.87 -35.81
N ASN A 264 -13.64 19.00 -36.76
CA ASN A 264 -14.00 19.16 -38.17
C ASN A 264 -14.24 17.82 -38.87
N GLU A 265 -13.50 16.77 -38.51
CA GLU A 265 -13.63 15.45 -39.15
C GLU A 265 -14.52 14.49 -38.34
N TYR A 266 -14.44 14.54 -37.01
CA TYR A 266 -15.15 13.60 -36.13
C TYR A 266 -16.35 14.21 -35.41
N HIS A 267 -16.50 15.54 -35.48
CA HIS A 267 -17.61 16.30 -34.90
C HIS A 267 -17.79 16.04 -33.40
N ILE A 268 -16.68 15.95 -32.67
CA ILE A 268 -16.70 15.80 -31.20
C ILE A 268 -17.49 16.96 -30.58
N THR A 269 -18.36 16.62 -29.64
CA THR A 269 -19.18 17.58 -28.89
C THR A 269 -18.76 17.66 -27.42
N PRO A 270 -18.99 18.81 -26.73
CA PRO A 270 -18.68 18.93 -25.31
C PRO A 270 -19.31 17.83 -24.46
N GLY A 271 -18.49 17.10 -23.71
CA GLY A 271 -18.91 15.98 -22.87
C GLY A 271 -18.93 14.60 -23.56
N GLU A 272 -18.61 14.52 -24.85
CA GLU A 272 -18.48 13.23 -25.56
C GLU A 272 -17.20 12.52 -25.13
N VAL A 273 -17.30 11.23 -24.76
CA VAL A 273 -16.14 10.44 -24.35
C VAL A 273 -15.32 10.07 -25.57
N VAL A 274 -14.02 10.38 -25.52
CA VAL A 274 -13.03 9.94 -26.50
C VAL A 274 -12.04 9.02 -25.81
N CYS A 275 -11.98 7.78 -26.28
CA CYS A 275 -11.05 6.80 -25.74
C CYS A 275 -9.68 7.00 -26.39
N GLN A 276 -8.61 6.80 -25.64
CA GLN A 276 -7.25 6.87 -26.15
C GLN A 276 -6.48 5.61 -25.76
N CYS A 277 -6.08 4.83 -26.76
CA CYS A 277 -5.36 3.57 -26.60
C CYS A 277 -3.92 3.73 -27.12
N VAL A 278 -3.06 4.33 -26.30
CA VAL A 278 -1.72 4.82 -26.69
C VAL A 278 -0.69 4.44 -25.63
N GLU A 279 0.49 3.98 -26.06
CA GLU A 279 1.66 3.78 -25.20
C GLU A 279 2.32 5.12 -24.90
N ARG A 280 3.23 5.17 -23.91
CA ARG A 280 4.00 6.39 -23.60
C ARG A 280 4.70 6.91 -24.86
N SER A 281 4.32 8.12 -25.26
CA SER A 281 4.73 8.79 -26.49
C SER A 281 4.31 10.27 -26.41
N LEU A 282 4.90 11.13 -27.24
CA LEU A 282 4.44 12.52 -27.36
C LEU A 282 2.97 12.60 -27.78
N SER A 283 2.54 11.67 -28.65
CA SER A 283 1.16 11.48 -29.09
C SER A 283 0.19 11.25 -27.93
N MET A 284 0.65 10.60 -26.85
CA MET A 284 -0.17 10.42 -25.65
C MET A 284 -0.60 11.77 -25.06
N VAL A 285 0.36 12.68 -24.88
CA VAL A 285 0.13 14.00 -24.26
C VAL A 285 -0.65 14.91 -25.20
N ILE A 286 -0.31 14.89 -26.49
CA ILE A 286 -1.04 15.63 -27.53
C ILE A 286 -2.51 15.19 -27.57
N GLY A 287 -2.78 13.88 -27.56
CA GLY A 287 -4.12 13.31 -27.57
C GLY A 287 -4.95 13.74 -26.37
N ILE A 288 -4.41 13.62 -25.15
CA ILE A 288 -5.12 14.01 -23.93
C ILE A 288 -5.52 15.48 -24.00
N MET A 289 -4.56 16.37 -24.25
CA MET A 289 -4.81 17.81 -24.26
C MET A 289 -5.71 18.24 -25.43
N ALA A 290 -5.67 17.54 -26.56
CA ALA A 290 -6.53 17.83 -27.70
C ALA A 290 -7.98 17.41 -27.48
N ILE A 291 -8.20 16.26 -26.82
CA ILE A 291 -9.55 15.85 -26.40
C ILE A 291 -10.14 16.90 -25.46
N GLU A 292 -9.37 17.29 -24.44
CA GLU A 292 -9.76 18.29 -23.45
C GLU A 292 -10.07 19.66 -24.10
N MET A 293 -9.27 20.08 -25.09
CA MET A 293 -9.44 21.35 -25.81
C MET A 293 -10.60 21.32 -26.82
N ALA A 294 -10.91 20.16 -27.40
CA ALA A 294 -12.12 19.96 -28.21
C ALA A 294 -13.40 19.85 -27.35
N GLY A 295 -13.27 19.83 -26.01
CA GLY A 295 -14.37 19.68 -25.07
C GLY A 295 -14.81 18.24 -24.82
N GLY A 296 -14.10 17.26 -25.39
CA GLY A 296 -14.34 15.84 -25.13
C GLY A 296 -13.87 15.41 -23.73
N VAL A 297 -14.27 14.21 -23.34
CA VAL A 297 -13.89 13.58 -22.07
C VAL A 297 -12.83 12.52 -22.33
N TYR A 298 -11.64 12.68 -21.73
CA TYR A 298 -10.53 11.76 -21.90
C TYR A 298 -10.77 10.43 -21.19
N CYS A 299 -10.63 9.31 -21.89
CA CYS A 299 -10.66 7.97 -21.28
C CYS A 299 -9.44 7.14 -21.70
N PRO A 300 -8.47 6.89 -20.81
CA PRO A 300 -7.30 6.07 -21.11
C PRO A 300 -7.66 4.59 -21.27
N LEU A 301 -7.06 3.96 -22.28
CA LEU A 301 -7.05 2.53 -22.47
C LEU A 301 -5.60 2.05 -22.62
N SER A 302 -5.24 0.98 -21.91
CA SER A 302 -3.90 0.41 -22.01
C SER A 302 -3.80 -0.46 -23.27
N PRO A 303 -2.92 -0.14 -24.23
CA PRO A 303 -2.71 -0.99 -25.41
C PRO A 303 -2.14 -2.38 -25.06
N ARG A 304 -1.74 -2.61 -23.81
CA ARG A 304 -1.31 -3.92 -23.28
C ARG A 304 -2.46 -4.78 -22.79
N ASP A 305 -3.67 -4.24 -22.71
CA ASP A 305 -4.84 -5.02 -22.31
C ASP A 305 -5.31 -5.93 -23.46
N PRO A 306 -5.90 -7.10 -23.16
CA PRO A 306 -6.46 -7.98 -24.18
C PRO A 306 -7.50 -7.26 -25.04
N GLN A 307 -7.52 -7.57 -26.35
CA GLN A 307 -8.42 -6.90 -27.30
C GLN A 307 -9.90 -7.00 -26.91
N TYR A 308 -10.32 -8.15 -26.35
CA TYR A 308 -11.69 -8.33 -25.86
C TYR A 308 -12.04 -7.33 -24.75
N ARG A 309 -11.11 -7.12 -23.79
CA ARG A 309 -11.28 -6.15 -22.71
C ARG A 309 -11.33 -4.72 -23.26
N LEU A 310 -10.42 -4.35 -24.17
CA LEU A 310 -10.43 -3.05 -24.83
C LEU A 310 -11.77 -2.75 -25.50
N TYR A 311 -12.32 -3.74 -26.23
CA TYR A 311 -13.62 -3.62 -26.86
C TYR A 311 -14.76 -3.42 -25.84
N ALA A 312 -14.78 -4.22 -24.77
CA ALA A 312 -15.78 -4.10 -23.72
C ALA A 312 -15.74 -2.73 -23.02
N LEU A 313 -14.54 -2.18 -22.78
CA LEU A 313 -14.36 -0.86 -22.19
C LEU A 313 -14.85 0.26 -23.12
N VAL A 314 -14.52 0.21 -24.42
CA VAL A 314 -15.02 1.19 -25.42
C VAL A 314 -16.53 1.13 -25.56
N GLN A 315 -17.12 -0.07 -25.52
CA GLN A 315 -18.58 -0.22 -25.54
C GLN A 315 -19.22 0.38 -24.29
N HIS A 316 -18.62 0.19 -23.11
CA HIS A 316 -19.13 0.73 -21.86
C HIS A 316 -19.09 2.26 -21.81
N THR A 317 -18.08 2.89 -22.43
CA THR A 317 -18.04 4.35 -22.56
C THR A 317 -18.93 4.91 -23.67
N GLN A 318 -19.49 4.04 -24.52
CA GLN A 318 -20.20 4.41 -25.75
C GLN A 318 -19.38 5.31 -26.68
N SER A 319 -18.04 5.27 -26.57
CA SER A 319 -17.17 6.11 -27.38
C SER A 319 -17.26 5.73 -28.85
N ARG A 320 -17.44 6.74 -29.70
CA ARG A 320 -17.48 6.61 -31.16
C ARG A 320 -16.10 6.69 -31.80
N LEU A 321 -15.11 7.22 -31.07
CA LEU A 321 -13.77 7.50 -31.56
C LEU A 321 -12.73 6.99 -30.56
N VAL A 322 -11.78 6.21 -31.08
CA VAL A 322 -10.59 5.80 -30.34
C VAL A 322 -9.35 6.40 -30.99
N LEU A 323 -8.59 7.17 -30.24
CA LEU A 323 -7.28 7.65 -30.68
C LEU A 323 -6.21 6.58 -30.39
N VAL A 324 -5.35 6.32 -31.37
CA VAL A 324 -4.22 5.40 -31.30
C VAL A 324 -2.97 6.07 -31.87
N HIS A 325 -1.80 5.46 -31.75
CA HIS A 325 -0.56 5.93 -32.41
C HIS A 325 0.03 4.87 -33.38
N ASP A 326 -0.60 3.69 -33.50
CA ASP A 326 -0.24 2.69 -34.51
C ASP A 326 -1.45 1.82 -34.87
N LEU A 327 -2.08 2.13 -36.00
CA LEU A 327 -3.25 1.40 -36.52
C LEU A 327 -2.97 -0.08 -36.83
N ARG A 328 -1.70 -0.50 -36.91
CA ARG A 328 -1.34 -1.91 -37.14
C ARG A 328 -1.42 -2.75 -35.87
N LYS A 329 -1.27 -2.11 -34.70
CA LYS A 329 -1.22 -2.80 -33.39
C LYS A 329 -2.60 -2.95 -32.77
N VAL A 330 -3.44 -1.91 -32.88
CA VAL A 330 -4.78 -1.90 -32.29
C VAL A 330 -5.78 -1.44 -33.34
N LYS A 331 -6.77 -2.29 -33.60
CA LYS A 331 -7.88 -1.98 -34.50
C LYS A 331 -9.20 -2.39 -33.87
N PHE A 332 -10.15 -1.46 -33.85
CA PHE A 332 -11.53 -1.70 -33.44
C PHE A 332 -12.37 -2.10 -34.65
N ASN A 333 -13.59 -2.59 -34.39
CA ASN A 333 -14.51 -2.98 -35.47
C ASN A 333 -14.94 -1.76 -36.30
N ASP A 334 -15.57 -2.00 -37.46
CA ASP A 334 -15.93 -0.93 -38.41
C ASP A 334 -16.95 0.09 -37.87
N ASN A 335 -17.54 -0.16 -36.69
CA ASN A 335 -18.51 0.75 -36.06
C ASN A 335 -17.84 1.80 -35.15
N ILE A 336 -16.55 1.67 -34.85
CA ILE A 336 -15.78 2.58 -34.00
C ILE A 336 -14.71 3.25 -34.86
N PHE A 337 -14.75 4.58 -34.97
CA PHE A 337 -13.71 5.31 -35.67
C PHE A 337 -12.39 5.17 -34.92
N THR A 338 -11.31 4.92 -35.65
CA THR A 338 -9.97 4.87 -35.08
C THR A 338 -9.10 5.90 -35.79
N PHE A 339 -8.47 6.80 -35.03
CA PHE A 339 -7.61 7.84 -35.58
C PHE A 339 -6.17 7.68 -35.10
N ASP A 340 -5.22 7.77 -36.03
CA ASP A 340 -3.79 7.69 -35.73
C ASP A 340 -3.22 9.08 -35.43
N ILE A 341 -2.90 9.35 -34.17
CA ILE A 341 -2.35 10.63 -33.71
C ILE A 341 -0.99 10.92 -34.37
N ASP A 342 -0.18 9.88 -34.64
CA ASP A 342 1.14 10.05 -35.26
C ASP A 342 1.02 10.63 -36.67
N SER A 343 -0.15 10.48 -37.33
CA SER A 343 -0.40 11.11 -38.62
C SER A 343 -0.38 12.64 -38.57
N ILE A 344 -0.73 13.25 -37.42
CA ILE A 344 -0.66 14.70 -37.22
C ILE A 344 0.80 15.14 -37.10
N ILE A 345 1.59 14.43 -36.30
CA ILE A 345 3.01 14.75 -36.06
C ILE A 345 3.81 14.57 -37.36
N ASN A 346 3.55 13.50 -38.10
CA ASN A 346 4.31 13.14 -39.30
C ASN A 346 3.89 13.93 -40.55
N ASN A 347 2.62 14.34 -40.66
CA ASN A 347 2.10 15.03 -41.84
C ASN A 347 1.82 16.52 -41.61
N SER A 348 2.24 17.11 -40.48
CA SER A 348 2.13 18.55 -40.27
C SER A 348 3.10 19.31 -41.19
N VAL A 349 2.78 19.38 -42.48
CA VAL A 349 3.17 20.50 -43.31
C VAL A 349 2.54 21.72 -42.65
N ALA A 350 3.36 22.71 -42.25
CA ALA A 350 2.93 23.93 -41.57
C ALA A 350 1.53 24.36 -42.04
N TYR A 351 0.51 24.01 -41.25
CA TYR A 351 -0.87 24.30 -41.62
C TYR A 351 -0.98 25.83 -41.56
N ASN A 352 -1.35 26.45 -42.69
CA ASN A 352 -1.48 27.90 -42.76
C ASN A 352 -2.69 28.34 -41.92
N GLY A 353 -2.44 28.60 -40.64
CA GLY A 353 -3.40 29.12 -39.66
C GLY A 353 -4.14 28.03 -38.90
N VAL A 354 -3.88 27.92 -37.60
CA VAL A 354 -4.79 27.27 -36.65
C VAL A 354 -5.97 28.21 -36.44
N ASP A 355 -7.20 27.74 -36.64
CA ASP A 355 -8.43 28.50 -36.36
C ASP A 355 -8.68 28.57 -34.85
N ILE A 356 -7.97 29.49 -34.19
CA ILE A 356 -8.07 29.71 -32.73
C ILE A 356 -9.47 30.21 -32.35
N ASP A 357 -10.14 30.94 -33.25
CA ASP A 357 -11.47 31.48 -32.99
C ASP A 357 -12.49 30.33 -32.83
N GLN A 358 -12.40 29.30 -33.69
CA GLN A 358 -13.22 28.09 -33.55
C GLN A 358 -12.98 27.40 -32.20
N LEU A 359 -11.73 27.17 -31.80
CA LEU A 359 -11.41 26.52 -30.52
C LEU A 359 -11.90 27.35 -29.33
N SER A 360 -11.73 28.67 -29.37
CA SER A 360 -12.18 29.57 -28.29
C SER A 360 -13.70 29.69 -28.16
N SER A 361 -14.45 29.28 -29.20
CA SER A 361 -15.92 29.30 -29.19
C SER A 361 -16.54 28.11 -28.45
N ILE A 362 -15.75 27.07 -28.14
CA ILE A 362 -16.21 25.87 -27.44
C ILE A 362 -16.40 26.21 -25.96
N PHE A 363 -17.62 26.06 -25.48
CA PHE A 363 -17.93 26.26 -24.07
C PHE A 363 -17.85 24.93 -23.30
N VAL A 364 -16.91 24.86 -22.36
CA VAL A 364 -16.78 23.77 -21.38
C VAL A 364 -16.87 24.39 -19.99
N ALA A 365 -17.81 23.90 -19.18
CA ALA A 365 -17.93 24.32 -17.79
C ALA A 365 -16.99 23.51 -16.91
N SER A 366 -16.45 24.14 -15.86
CA SER A 366 -15.56 23.48 -14.89
C SER A 366 -16.19 22.26 -14.20
N ASN A 367 -17.53 22.21 -14.11
CA ASN A 367 -18.26 21.07 -13.58
C ASN A 367 -18.50 19.92 -14.57
N ASN A 368 -18.12 20.08 -15.85
CA ASN A 368 -18.12 18.98 -16.81
C ASN A 368 -17.03 17.96 -16.45
N ILE A 369 -17.21 16.72 -16.93
CA ILE A 369 -16.24 15.65 -16.75
C ILE A 369 -15.01 15.97 -17.60
N ALA A 370 -13.84 15.91 -16.98
CA ALA A 370 -12.55 15.99 -17.67
C ALA A 370 -12.14 14.61 -18.17
N TYR A 371 -12.07 13.64 -17.25
CA TYR A 371 -11.63 12.29 -17.58
C TYR A 371 -12.45 11.21 -16.90
N ILE A 372 -12.39 10.02 -17.48
CA ILE A 372 -12.96 8.80 -16.94
C ILE A 372 -11.88 7.74 -16.86
N ILE A 373 -11.63 7.21 -15.66
CA ILE A 373 -10.68 6.11 -15.48
C ILE A 373 -11.39 4.86 -14.97
N PHE A 374 -10.98 3.70 -15.49
CA PHE A 374 -11.54 2.42 -15.08
C PHE A 374 -10.81 1.86 -13.86
N THR A 375 -11.56 1.54 -12.83
CA THR A 375 -11.10 0.77 -11.67
C THR A 375 -11.71 -0.63 -11.67
N SER A 376 -11.09 -1.54 -10.93
CA SER A 376 -11.64 -2.89 -10.72
C SER A 376 -13.00 -2.81 -10.02
N GLY A 377 -13.92 -3.71 -10.37
CA GLY A 377 -15.29 -3.68 -9.86
C GLY A 377 -15.68 -4.92 -9.05
N SER A 378 -16.22 -4.73 -7.85
CA SER A 378 -16.71 -5.81 -6.98
C SER A 378 -17.79 -6.71 -7.61
N THR A 379 -18.54 -6.19 -8.58
CA THR A 379 -19.53 -6.96 -9.37
C THR A 379 -18.91 -7.76 -10.53
N GLY A 380 -17.61 -7.62 -10.74
CA GLY A 380 -16.81 -8.16 -11.84
C GLY A 380 -16.93 -7.42 -13.16
N ILE A 381 -17.51 -6.21 -13.15
CA ILE A 381 -17.50 -5.27 -14.28
C ILE A 381 -16.67 -4.05 -13.83
N PRO A 382 -15.64 -3.63 -14.59
CA PRO A 382 -14.86 -2.44 -14.27
C PRO A 382 -15.74 -1.21 -14.05
N LYS A 383 -15.44 -0.42 -13.02
CA LYS A 383 -16.17 0.80 -12.68
C LYS A 383 -15.50 2.00 -13.38
N ALA A 384 -16.27 2.78 -14.12
CA ALA A 384 -15.79 3.99 -14.78
C ALA A 384 -15.94 5.21 -13.84
N VAL A 385 -14.86 5.61 -13.19
CA VAL A 385 -14.81 6.77 -12.28
C VAL A 385 -14.77 8.06 -13.09
N SER A 386 -15.80 8.90 -12.99
CA SER A 386 -15.88 10.18 -13.72
C SER A 386 -15.40 11.36 -12.88
N ILE A 387 -14.39 12.09 -13.34
CA ILE A 387 -13.77 13.21 -12.60
C ILE A 387 -14.02 14.52 -13.32
N ARG A 388 -14.42 15.56 -12.58
CA ARG A 388 -14.69 16.90 -13.13
C ARG A 388 -13.41 17.69 -13.35
N HIS A 389 -13.40 18.64 -14.29
CA HIS A 389 -12.25 19.55 -14.44
C HIS A 389 -11.98 20.30 -13.13
N HIS A 390 -13.03 20.80 -12.46
CA HIS A 390 -12.90 21.51 -11.20
C HIS A 390 -12.22 20.67 -10.11
N SER A 391 -12.63 19.40 -9.96
CA SER A 391 -12.04 18.48 -8.98
C SER A 391 -10.55 18.25 -9.25
N LEU A 392 -10.17 18.03 -10.51
CA LEU A 392 -8.78 17.85 -10.90
C LEU A 392 -7.95 19.12 -10.68
N LEU A 393 -8.45 20.29 -11.08
CA LEU A 393 -7.76 21.56 -10.86
C LEU A 393 -7.55 21.86 -9.38
N LEU A 394 -8.55 21.62 -8.53
CA LEU A 394 -8.40 21.80 -7.08
C LEU A 394 -7.42 20.80 -6.48
N SER A 395 -7.45 19.53 -6.91
CA SER A 395 -6.50 18.49 -6.46
C SER A 395 -5.06 18.87 -6.82
N ILE A 396 -4.79 19.24 -8.07
CA ILE A 396 -3.45 19.66 -8.52
C ILE A 396 -2.98 20.90 -7.76
N ASN A 397 -3.85 21.90 -7.61
CA ASN A 397 -3.51 23.11 -6.87
C ASN A 397 -3.23 22.83 -5.38
N ALA A 398 -3.91 21.86 -4.77
CA ALA A 398 -3.62 21.43 -3.40
C ALA A 398 -2.22 20.80 -3.28
N VAL A 399 -1.82 19.96 -4.26
CA VAL A 399 -0.49 19.35 -4.33
C VAL A 399 0.60 20.41 -4.55
N ILE A 400 0.36 21.39 -5.43
CA ILE A 400 1.28 22.52 -5.65
C ILE A 400 1.39 23.38 -4.38
N HIS A 401 0.28 23.60 -3.65
CA HIS A 401 0.25 24.41 -2.43
C HIS A 401 1.17 23.85 -1.32
N VAL A 402 1.27 22.52 -1.21
CA VAL A 402 2.18 21.85 -0.27
C VAL A 402 3.60 21.64 -0.82
N ASN A 403 3.90 22.19 -2.01
CA ASN A 403 5.20 22.13 -2.69
C ASN A 403 5.71 20.70 -2.94
N VAL A 404 4.83 19.74 -3.22
CA VAL A 404 5.23 18.39 -3.64
C VAL A 404 5.98 18.46 -4.98
N PHE A 405 5.52 19.30 -5.92
CA PHE A 405 6.27 19.70 -7.12
C PHE A 405 5.91 21.13 -7.54
N THR A 406 6.79 21.74 -8.35
CA THR A 406 6.74 23.15 -8.76
C THR A 406 7.06 23.31 -10.25
N ASN A 407 6.99 24.55 -10.75
CA ASN A 407 7.38 24.88 -12.11
C ASN A 407 8.88 24.75 -12.39
N ASN A 408 9.74 24.48 -11.39
CA ASN A 408 11.18 24.26 -11.62
C ASN A 408 11.52 22.78 -11.72
N ASP A 409 10.55 21.90 -11.48
CA ASP A 409 10.80 20.47 -11.43
C ASP A 409 10.82 19.83 -12.82
N THR A 410 11.59 18.75 -12.90
CA THR A 410 11.56 17.79 -14.00
C THR A 410 10.97 16.50 -13.46
N ILE A 411 9.76 16.18 -13.91
CA ILE A 411 8.93 15.07 -13.44
C ILE A 411 9.13 13.90 -14.40
N VAL A 412 9.45 12.71 -13.87
CA VAL A 412 9.39 11.49 -14.67
C VAL A 412 7.94 11.01 -14.78
N GLN A 413 7.46 10.78 -16.00
CA GLN A 413 6.18 10.12 -16.25
C GLN A 413 6.44 8.62 -16.39
N MET A 414 6.02 7.84 -15.39
CA MET A 414 6.18 6.39 -15.40
C MET A 414 4.90 5.60 -15.13
N ALA A 415 3.91 6.20 -14.47
CA ALA A 415 2.65 5.52 -14.18
C ALA A 415 1.97 5.03 -15.48
N SER A 416 1.37 3.86 -15.42
CA SER A 416 0.54 3.37 -16.53
C SER A 416 -0.72 4.23 -16.64
N CYS A 417 -1.21 4.43 -17.88
CA CYS A 417 -2.45 5.15 -18.14
C CYS A 417 -3.69 4.52 -17.48
N SER A 418 -3.59 3.26 -17.04
CA SER A 418 -4.63 2.58 -16.24
C SER A 418 -4.73 3.07 -14.80
N PHE A 419 -3.79 3.91 -14.33
CA PHE A 419 -3.80 4.50 -12.99
C PHE A 419 -3.91 6.02 -13.08
N ASP A 420 -4.71 6.61 -12.24
CA ASP A 420 -4.98 8.06 -12.19
C ASP A 420 -3.75 8.88 -11.81
N VAL A 421 -2.75 8.27 -11.17
CA VAL A 421 -1.41 8.85 -10.98
C VAL A 421 -0.77 9.34 -12.29
N HIS A 422 -1.04 8.70 -13.44
CA HIS A 422 -0.53 9.21 -14.73
C HIS A 422 -1.05 10.61 -15.06
N VAL A 423 -2.25 10.96 -14.58
CA VAL A 423 -2.84 12.28 -14.75
C VAL A 423 -2.11 13.30 -13.89
N GLN A 424 -1.66 12.94 -12.68
CA GLN A 424 -0.83 13.81 -11.84
C GLN A 424 0.55 14.05 -12.48
N GLU A 425 1.22 12.99 -12.92
CA GLU A 425 2.54 13.09 -13.55
C GLU A 425 2.49 13.96 -14.82
N LEU A 426 1.50 13.74 -15.70
CA LEU A 426 1.36 14.48 -16.96
C LEU A 426 0.68 15.84 -16.76
N ILE A 427 -0.61 15.81 -16.43
CA ILE A 427 -1.45 17.01 -16.41
C ILE A 427 -1.08 17.87 -15.21
N GLY A 428 -0.89 17.28 -14.04
CA GLY A 428 -0.41 18.01 -12.85
C GLY A 428 0.90 18.76 -13.12
N GLY A 429 1.89 18.08 -13.70
CA GLY A 429 3.16 18.70 -14.06
C GLY A 429 3.04 19.81 -15.13
N LEU A 430 2.28 19.58 -16.20
CA LEU A 430 2.05 20.59 -17.24
C LEU A 430 1.31 21.82 -16.71
N LEU A 431 0.32 21.63 -15.84
CA LEU A 431 -0.42 22.72 -15.21
C LEU A 431 0.42 23.47 -14.16
N ALA A 432 1.41 22.82 -13.56
CA ALA A 432 2.41 23.48 -12.74
C ALA A 432 3.45 24.25 -13.57
N GLY A 433 3.57 23.99 -14.87
CA GLY A 433 4.62 24.56 -15.73
C GLY A 433 5.95 23.80 -15.64
N ALA A 434 5.95 22.56 -15.13
CA ALA A 434 7.12 21.67 -15.00
C ALA A 434 7.56 21.10 -16.36
N SER A 435 8.72 20.44 -16.40
CA SER A 435 9.15 19.65 -17.56
C SER A 435 8.81 18.17 -17.34
N ILE A 436 8.23 17.50 -18.33
CA ILE A 436 7.91 16.07 -18.25
C ILE A 436 8.93 15.26 -19.04
N VAL A 437 9.51 14.25 -18.43
CA VAL A 437 10.35 13.25 -19.10
C VAL A 437 9.63 11.92 -19.05
N MET A 438 9.16 11.45 -20.19
CA MET A 438 8.44 10.18 -20.30
C MET A 438 9.43 9.02 -20.28
N LEU A 439 9.16 8.03 -19.45
CA LEU A 439 9.93 6.80 -19.45
C LEU A 439 9.62 6.01 -20.73
N HIS A 440 10.64 5.48 -21.42
CA HIS A 440 10.42 4.61 -22.58
C HIS A 440 9.43 3.47 -22.25
N PRO A 441 8.50 3.07 -23.13
CA PRO A 441 7.53 2.00 -22.87
C PRO A 441 8.14 0.71 -22.30
N ASP A 442 9.34 0.34 -22.74
CA ASP A 442 10.08 -0.84 -22.26
C ASP A 442 11.02 -0.55 -21.08
N GLY A 443 11.12 0.71 -20.64
CA GLY A 443 11.97 1.15 -19.53
C GLY A 443 11.39 0.87 -18.14
N ASN A 444 10.10 0.49 -18.06
CA ASN A 444 9.49 0.09 -16.78
C ASN A 444 10.29 -1.08 -16.17
N MET A 445 10.64 -0.95 -14.89
CA MET A 445 11.44 -1.94 -14.14
C MET A 445 12.90 -2.12 -14.61
N ASN A 446 13.37 -1.37 -15.60
CA ASN A 446 14.79 -1.29 -15.92
C ASN A 446 15.45 -0.21 -15.06
N PHE A 447 15.84 -0.58 -13.84
CA PHE A 447 16.46 0.33 -12.88
C PHE A 447 17.79 0.92 -13.36
N ALA A 448 18.61 0.17 -14.11
CA ALA A 448 19.82 0.71 -14.72
C ALA A 448 19.52 1.88 -15.68
N TYR A 449 18.53 1.70 -16.55
CA TYR A 449 18.05 2.76 -17.44
C TYR A 449 17.42 3.91 -16.66
N MET A 450 16.60 3.62 -15.63
CA MET A 450 16.04 4.65 -14.76
C MET A 450 17.14 5.49 -14.10
N MET A 451 18.21 4.87 -13.57
CA MET A 451 19.30 5.62 -12.94
C MET A 451 20.03 6.53 -13.93
N LYS A 452 20.29 6.04 -15.13
CA LYS A 452 20.83 6.83 -16.23
C LYS A 452 19.92 8.02 -16.55
N LEU A 453 18.62 7.78 -16.66
CA LEU A 453 17.62 8.81 -16.96
C LEU A 453 17.57 9.88 -15.85
N LEU A 454 17.51 9.46 -14.57
CA LEU A 454 17.49 10.36 -13.42
C LEU A 454 18.68 11.33 -13.41
N GLN A 455 19.86 10.85 -13.80
CA GLN A 455 21.08 11.65 -13.85
C GLN A 455 21.17 12.49 -15.14
N GLU A 456 20.98 11.91 -16.32
CA GLU A 456 21.14 12.61 -17.60
C GLU A 456 20.09 13.70 -17.81
N LYS A 457 18.84 13.43 -17.42
CA LYS A 457 17.72 14.36 -17.59
C LYS A 457 17.46 15.23 -16.36
N GLN A 458 18.30 15.11 -15.32
CA GLN A 458 18.20 15.89 -14.09
C GLN A 458 16.78 15.83 -13.48
N ILE A 459 16.25 14.62 -13.35
CA ILE A 459 14.90 14.40 -12.79
C ILE A 459 14.91 14.80 -11.31
N THR A 460 13.93 15.62 -10.92
CA THR A 460 13.82 16.16 -9.55
C THR A 460 12.64 15.57 -8.78
N TYR A 461 11.62 15.08 -9.48
CA TYR A 461 10.43 14.46 -8.89
C TYR A 461 10.21 13.06 -9.47
N LEU A 462 10.00 12.10 -8.59
CA LEU A 462 9.62 10.73 -8.92
C LEU A 462 8.44 10.32 -8.03
N GLN A 463 7.44 9.67 -8.63
CA GLN A 463 6.36 9.03 -7.89
C GLN A 463 6.40 7.52 -8.13
N GLY A 464 6.13 6.73 -7.10
CA GLY A 464 6.13 5.27 -7.23
C GLY A 464 5.38 4.58 -6.11
N VAL A 465 5.04 3.31 -6.34
CA VAL A 465 4.45 2.46 -5.30
C VAL A 465 5.54 1.90 -4.38
N PRO A 466 5.27 1.62 -3.09
CA PRO A 466 6.28 1.15 -2.13
C PRO A 466 7.14 -0.01 -2.66
N VAL A 467 6.51 -0.98 -3.31
CA VAL A 467 7.18 -2.16 -3.88
C VAL A 467 8.16 -1.78 -4.98
N TYR A 468 7.79 -0.87 -5.88
CA TYR A 468 8.68 -0.40 -6.95
C TYR A 468 9.92 0.28 -6.37
N ILE A 469 9.71 1.16 -5.40
CA ILE A 469 10.78 1.88 -4.71
C ILE A 469 11.69 0.92 -3.96
N ASN A 470 11.14 -0.07 -3.24
CA ASN A 470 11.96 -1.06 -2.55
C ASN A 470 12.92 -1.76 -3.53
N ASN A 471 12.43 -2.27 -4.66
CA ASN A 471 13.28 -2.98 -5.63
C ASN A 471 14.36 -2.08 -6.22
N MET A 472 14.00 -0.84 -6.52
CA MET A 472 14.94 0.14 -7.01
C MET A 472 16.06 0.35 -5.99
N LEU A 473 15.74 0.45 -4.69
CA LEU A 473 16.73 0.54 -3.62
C LEU A 473 17.58 -0.73 -3.50
N GLU A 474 17.02 -1.93 -3.69
CA GLU A 474 17.82 -3.18 -3.68
C GLU A 474 18.82 -3.20 -4.83
N PHE A 475 18.37 -2.79 -6.02
CA PHE A 475 19.23 -2.65 -7.18
C PHE A 475 20.35 -1.65 -6.91
N LEU A 476 20.03 -0.48 -6.37
CA LEU A 476 21.00 0.56 -6.02
C LEU A 476 22.08 0.05 -5.06
N LEU A 477 21.67 -0.61 -3.97
CA LEU A 477 22.57 -1.19 -2.97
C LEU A 477 23.46 -2.28 -3.56
N LYS A 478 22.87 -3.18 -4.37
CA LYS A 478 23.59 -4.31 -4.97
C LYS A 478 24.67 -3.88 -5.96
N TYR A 479 24.41 -2.83 -6.73
CA TYR A 479 25.32 -2.34 -7.76
C TYR A 479 26.11 -1.08 -7.35
N ASN A 480 26.08 -0.72 -6.06
CA ASN A 480 26.79 0.44 -5.49
C ASN A 480 26.52 1.77 -6.21
N TYR A 481 25.30 1.96 -6.73
CA TYR A 481 24.85 3.26 -7.19
C TYR A 481 24.58 4.12 -5.94
N SER A 482 25.60 4.84 -5.50
CA SER A 482 25.47 5.78 -4.40
C SER A 482 25.27 7.18 -4.96
N ASN A 483 24.19 7.83 -4.51
CA ASN A 483 23.90 9.27 -4.68
C ASN A 483 23.16 9.69 -5.98
N LEU A 484 21.83 9.67 -5.94
CA LEU A 484 20.96 10.34 -6.91
C LEU A 484 20.75 11.80 -6.52
N SER A 485 21.80 12.61 -6.63
CA SER A 485 21.79 14.01 -6.16
C SER A 485 20.78 14.92 -6.87
N THR A 486 20.21 14.48 -7.99
CA THR A 486 19.23 15.22 -8.78
C THR A 486 17.81 15.11 -8.23
N LEU A 487 17.48 13.97 -7.60
CA LEU A 487 16.14 13.70 -7.09
C LEU A 487 15.93 14.47 -5.78
N HIS A 488 14.99 15.42 -5.78
CA HIS A 488 14.67 16.25 -4.62
C HIS A 488 13.42 15.75 -3.91
N THR A 489 12.46 15.19 -4.65
CA THR A 489 11.19 14.71 -4.12
C THR A 489 10.92 13.28 -4.56
N LEU A 490 10.64 12.40 -3.60
CA LEU A 490 10.05 11.10 -3.84
C LEU A 490 8.64 11.06 -3.24
N ASP A 491 7.63 10.84 -4.08
CA ASP A 491 6.26 10.59 -3.66
C ASP A 491 5.95 9.08 -3.69
N ILE A 492 5.61 8.51 -2.55
CA ILE A 492 5.27 7.10 -2.38
C ILE A 492 3.78 6.99 -2.11
N GLY A 493 3.04 6.31 -2.98
CA GLY A 493 1.60 6.20 -2.84
C GLY A 493 1.02 4.96 -3.51
N GLY A 494 -0.29 4.75 -3.36
CA GLY A 494 -1.01 3.63 -3.95
C GLY A 494 -1.02 2.35 -3.12
N ASP A 495 -0.06 2.15 -2.19
CA ASP A 495 -0.05 1.05 -1.21
C ASP A 495 0.49 1.52 0.15
N ALA A 496 0.35 0.69 1.19
CA ALA A 496 0.88 1.01 2.51
C ALA A 496 2.43 0.95 2.52
N SER A 497 3.06 2.04 2.96
CA SER A 497 4.52 2.12 3.16
C SER A 497 4.94 1.52 4.50
N THR A 498 6.11 0.89 4.54
CA THR A 498 6.66 0.29 5.78
C THR A 498 7.81 1.12 6.33
N VAL A 499 8.02 1.07 7.65
CA VAL A 499 9.15 1.75 8.30
C VAL A 499 10.48 1.25 7.73
N GLN A 500 10.59 -0.05 7.47
CA GLN A 500 11.79 -0.66 6.88
C GLN A 500 12.12 -0.11 5.49
N LEU A 501 11.11 0.20 4.66
CA LEU A 501 11.31 0.83 3.36
C LEU A 501 11.89 2.24 3.52
N ILE A 502 11.35 3.02 4.45
CA ILE A 502 11.79 4.40 4.72
C ILE A 502 13.22 4.41 5.28
N ASP A 503 13.54 3.53 6.22
CA ASP A 503 14.90 3.38 6.76
C ASP A 503 15.91 3.05 5.65
N LYS A 504 15.54 2.09 4.78
CA LYS A 504 16.36 1.69 3.64
C LYS A 504 16.55 2.84 2.65
N LEU A 505 15.49 3.59 2.37
CA LEU A 505 15.52 4.76 1.50
C LEU A 505 16.53 5.80 2.03
N TYR A 506 16.42 6.20 3.30
CA TYR A 506 17.36 7.16 3.92
C TYR A 506 18.78 6.61 4.10
N SER A 507 18.98 5.29 4.07
CA SER A 507 20.33 4.70 4.00
C SER A 507 20.95 4.79 2.60
N CYS A 508 20.14 4.78 1.54
CA CYS A 508 20.61 4.81 0.15
C CYS A 508 20.74 6.24 -0.39
N TRP A 509 19.89 7.15 0.07
CA TRP A 509 19.78 8.52 -0.43
C TRP A 509 20.16 9.56 0.63
N SER A 510 20.58 10.74 0.18
CA SER A 510 20.98 11.82 1.07
C SER A 510 19.80 12.34 1.88
N ASP A 511 20.06 12.89 3.08
CA ASP A 511 19.05 13.56 3.93
C ASP A 511 18.38 14.80 3.28
N LYS A 512 18.75 15.15 2.03
CA LYS A 512 18.17 16.27 1.28
C LYS A 512 16.93 15.90 0.49
N ILE A 513 16.60 14.61 0.34
CA ILE A 513 15.40 14.19 -0.36
C ILE A 513 14.17 14.36 0.53
N SER A 514 13.13 15.00 -0.03
CA SER A 514 11.81 15.08 0.59
C SER A 514 11.02 13.84 0.21
N VAL A 515 10.70 13.00 1.20
CA VAL A 515 9.88 11.80 1.00
C VAL A 515 8.45 12.10 1.41
N TRP A 516 7.50 11.84 0.53
CA TRP A 516 6.08 11.98 0.80
C TRP A 516 5.40 10.62 0.79
N ASN A 517 4.52 10.38 1.74
CA ASN A 517 3.55 9.29 1.69
C ASN A 517 2.20 9.89 1.29
N SER A 518 1.65 9.46 0.15
CA SER A 518 0.39 9.97 -0.40
C SER A 518 -0.69 8.91 -0.40
N TYR A 519 -1.93 9.34 -0.20
CA TYR A 519 -3.09 8.48 -0.26
C TYR A 519 -4.28 9.17 -0.92
N GLY A 520 -4.95 8.43 -1.80
CA GLY A 520 -6.30 8.68 -2.24
C GLY A 520 -6.79 7.55 -3.14
N PRO A 521 -8.09 7.21 -3.10
CA PRO A 521 -8.72 6.42 -4.15
C PRO A 521 -9.04 7.28 -5.39
N ALA A 522 -9.24 6.64 -6.54
CA ALA A 522 -9.61 7.34 -7.78
C ALA A 522 -10.88 8.17 -7.64
N GLU A 523 -11.85 7.71 -6.85
CA GLU A 523 -13.09 8.42 -6.55
C GLU A 523 -12.91 9.73 -5.77
N THR A 524 -11.70 10.00 -5.27
CA THR A 524 -11.34 11.27 -4.62
C THR A 524 -10.32 12.07 -5.42
N THR A 525 -10.18 11.82 -6.73
CA THR A 525 -9.27 12.52 -7.63
C THR A 525 -7.79 12.41 -7.21
N ILE A 526 -7.22 11.22 -7.45
CA ILE A 526 -5.80 10.89 -7.28
C ILE A 526 -5.41 10.77 -5.79
N ASN A 527 -5.19 11.88 -5.11
CA ASN A 527 -4.74 11.92 -3.72
C ASN A 527 -5.58 12.91 -2.91
N CYS A 528 -5.94 12.54 -1.68
CA CYS A 528 -6.66 13.39 -0.73
C CYS A 528 -5.86 13.67 0.55
N THR A 529 -4.80 12.91 0.84
CA THR A 529 -3.89 13.16 1.96
C THR A 529 -2.42 13.05 1.55
N TYR A 530 -1.57 13.82 2.23
CA TYR A 530 -0.12 13.79 2.08
C TYR A 530 0.56 13.86 3.46
N HIS A 531 1.61 13.07 3.64
CA HIS A 531 2.49 13.10 4.80
C HIS A 531 3.94 13.33 4.36
N ALA A 532 4.60 14.37 4.87
CA ALA A 532 6.04 14.47 4.77
C ALA A 532 6.65 13.46 5.76
N VAL A 533 7.38 12.48 5.23
CA VAL A 533 7.96 11.40 6.01
C VAL A 533 9.33 11.86 6.51
N ASP A 534 9.46 12.05 7.82
CA ASP A 534 10.76 12.32 8.45
C ASP A 534 11.59 11.04 8.65
N ARG A 535 12.90 11.19 8.84
CA ARG A 535 13.81 10.06 9.12
C ARG A 535 13.61 9.44 10.51
N ASN A 536 13.18 10.23 11.50
CA ASN A 536 13.12 9.83 12.91
C ASN A 536 11.71 9.44 13.36
N ILE A 537 10.89 8.88 12.47
CA ILE A 537 9.52 8.54 12.85
C ILE A 537 9.56 7.31 13.77
N ASP A 538 9.26 7.53 15.05
CA ASP A 538 9.09 6.50 16.08
C ASP A 538 7.64 5.99 16.08
N VAL A 539 7.24 5.34 14.98
CA VAL A 539 5.90 4.77 14.82
C VAL A 539 5.97 3.36 14.25
N SER A 540 4.94 2.56 14.52
CA SER A 540 4.79 1.21 13.97
C SER A 540 4.37 1.19 12.49
N SER A 541 3.79 2.27 11.97
CA SER A 541 3.30 2.38 10.57
C SER A 541 3.38 3.81 10.03
N ILE A 542 3.71 3.98 8.75
CA ILE A 542 3.80 5.31 8.13
C ILE A 542 2.39 5.93 8.00
N PRO A 543 2.12 7.11 8.57
CA PRO A 543 0.81 7.75 8.49
C PRO A 543 0.43 8.12 7.05
N MET A 544 -0.87 8.10 6.76
CA MET A 544 -1.45 8.63 5.51
C MET A 544 -1.33 10.15 5.41
N GLY A 545 -1.15 10.82 6.55
CA GLY A 545 -0.83 12.24 6.62
C GLY A 545 -2.03 13.14 6.88
N HIS A 546 -1.86 14.40 6.48
CA HIS A 546 -2.86 15.45 6.62
C HIS A 546 -3.75 15.54 5.38
N VAL A 547 -4.97 15.98 5.58
CA VAL A 547 -5.96 16.24 4.53
C VAL A 547 -5.50 17.42 3.67
N LEU A 548 -5.59 17.27 2.35
CA LEU A 548 -5.23 18.30 1.39
C LEU A 548 -6.20 19.50 1.42
N ALA A 549 -5.76 20.63 0.85
CA ALA A 549 -6.56 21.83 0.69
C ALA A 549 -7.92 21.54 0.02
N ASN A 550 -9.00 22.08 0.59
CA ASN A 550 -10.40 21.89 0.15
C ASN A 550 -10.93 20.44 0.20
N TYR A 551 -10.18 19.49 0.76
CA TYR A 551 -10.69 18.16 1.11
C TYR A 551 -11.16 18.13 2.56
N ARG A 552 -12.02 17.16 2.87
CA ARG A 552 -12.41 16.82 4.24
C ARG A 552 -12.28 15.32 4.44
N CYS A 553 -11.89 14.90 5.63
CA CYS A 553 -11.91 13.50 6.04
C CYS A 553 -12.71 13.35 7.33
N SER A 554 -13.51 12.28 7.38
CA SER A 554 -14.26 11.89 8.57
C SER A 554 -14.02 10.40 8.82
N VAL A 555 -13.65 10.07 10.05
CA VAL A 555 -13.48 8.68 10.50
C VAL A 555 -14.73 8.31 11.28
N LEU A 556 -15.55 7.43 10.71
CA LEU A 556 -16.88 7.14 11.20
C LEU A 556 -17.05 5.66 11.55
N ASN A 557 -17.79 5.38 12.61
CA ASN A 557 -18.21 4.02 12.93
C ASN A 557 -19.39 3.57 12.05
N GLU A 558 -19.89 2.35 12.29
CA GLU A 558 -21.01 1.76 11.54
C GLU A 558 -22.33 2.56 11.62
N PHE A 559 -22.47 3.43 12.63
CA PHE A 559 -23.62 4.30 12.84
C PHE A 559 -23.42 5.72 12.29
N LEU A 560 -22.38 5.93 11.46
CA LEU A 560 -21.99 7.24 10.92
C LEU A 560 -21.68 8.28 12.00
N GLN A 561 -21.21 7.84 13.18
CA GLN A 561 -20.74 8.73 14.24
C GLN A 561 -19.22 8.85 14.20
N ASN A 562 -18.71 10.06 14.46
CA ASN A 562 -17.27 10.29 14.58
C ASN A 562 -16.65 9.38 15.64
N THR A 563 -15.53 8.76 15.29
CA THR A 563 -14.69 8.02 16.25
C THR A 563 -13.90 8.97 17.14
N TYR A 564 -13.39 8.48 18.27
CA TYR A 564 -12.41 9.21 19.08
C TYR A 564 -10.97 8.83 18.69
N VAL A 565 -9.98 9.52 19.25
CA VAL A 565 -8.55 9.25 18.95
C VAL A 565 -8.20 7.79 19.24
N ASN A 566 -7.47 7.16 18.33
CA ASN A 566 -7.06 5.75 18.31
C ASN A 566 -8.22 4.73 18.22
N GLN A 567 -9.46 5.16 18.01
CA GLN A 567 -10.56 4.27 17.68
C GLN A 567 -10.61 4.03 16.17
N GLU A 568 -10.67 2.76 15.78
CA GLU A 568 -10.81 2.35 14.39
C GLU A 568 -12.20 2.73 13.86
N GLY A 569 -12.23 3.33 12.67
CA GLY A 569 -13.46 3.61 11.93
C GLY A 569 -13.22 3.56 10.42
N GLU A 570 -14.30 3.67 9.66
CA GLU A 570 -14.27 3.73 8.21
C GLU A 570 -14.01 5.18 7.76
N LEU A 571 -13.12 5.35 6.78
CA LEU A 571 -12.76 6.65 6.22
C LEU A 571 -13.78 7.13 5.19
N PHE A 572 -14.22 8.36 5.34
CA PHE A 572 -15.08 9.09 4.41
C PHE A 572 -14.36 10.36 3.95
N VAL A 573 -14.35 10.61 2.64
CA VAL A 573 -13.65 11.76 2.06
C VAL A 573 -14.65 12.68 1.35
N GLY A 574 -14.71 13.93 1.78
CA GLY A 574 -15.56 14.98 1.22
C GLY A 574 -14.76 16.11 0.55
N GLY A 575 -15.48 17.05 -0.05
CA GLY A 575 -14.90 18.27 -0.63
C GLY A 575 -14.44 18.14 -2.08
N ALA A 576 -13.36 18.85 -2.42
CA ALA A 576 -12.95 19.18 -3.78
C ALA A 576 -12.77 18.00 -4.73
N GLY A 577 -12.14 16.92 -4.27
CA GLY A 577 -11.78 15.78 -5.11
C GLY A 577 -12.87 14.74 -5.28
N VAL A 578 -14.03 14.89 -4.64
CA VAL A 578 -15.11 13.90 -4.77
C VAL A 578 -15.54 13.83 -6.23
N PHE A 579 -15.48 12.62 -6.79
CA PHE A 579 -15.86 12.32 -8.17
C PHE A 579 -17.30 12.70 -8.51
N ALA A 580 -17.63 12.68 -9.80
CA ALA A 580 -18.99 12.90 -10.28
C ALA A 580 -19.91 11.70 -10.09
N GLY A 581 -19.33 10.51 -9.94
CA GLY A 581 -20.03 9.25 -9.88
C GLY A 581 -19.38 8.23 -10.81
N TYR A 582 -20.00 7.06 -10.87
CA TYR A 582 -19.64 6.02 -11.82
C TYR A 582 -20.49 6.17 -13.10
N LEU A 583 -19.84 6.20 -14.27
CA LEU A 583 -20.51 6.36 -15.57
C LEU A 583 -21.64 5.33 -15.72
N GLU A 584 -22.86 5.81 -16.01
CA GLU A 584 -24.08 5.00 -16.22
C GLU A 584 -24.40 4.00 -15.08
N ARG A 585 -23.92 4.27 -13.85
CA ARG A 585 -24.09 3.41 -12.68
C ARG A 585 -24.56 4.21 -11.46
N ASP A 586 -25.75 4.77 -11.56
CA ASP A 586 -26.42 5.51 -10.47
C ASP A 586 -26.59 4.64 -9.22
N ASP A 587 -26.79 3.33 -9.38
CA ASP A 587 -26.88 2.35 -8.30
C ASP A 587 -25.58 2.26 -7.49
N LEU A 588 -24.42 2.23 -8.14
CA LEU A 588 -23.13 2.23 -7.46
C LEU A 588 -22.82 3.61 -6.88
N THR A 589 -23.18 4.67 -7.60
CA THR A 589 -22.92 6.05 -7.19
C THR A 589 -23.68 6.39 -5.91
N ALA A 590 -24.96 6.03 -5.83
CA ALA A 590 -25.79 6.26 -4.64
C ALA A 590 -25.33 5.45 -3.41
N ASN A 591 -24.68 4.29 -3.62
CA ASN A 591 -24.11 3.50 -2.53
C ASN A 591 -22.73 4.00 -2.07
N ALA A 592 -21.99 4.66 -2.96
CA ALA A 592 -20.64 5.16 -2.71
C ALA A 592 -20.63 6.58 -2.12
N LEU A 593 -21.60 7.41 -2.48
CA LEU A 593 -21.74 8.78 -1.98
C LEU A 593 -22.75 8.83 -0.82
N VAL A 594 -22.28 9.30 0.32
CA VAL A 594 -23.07 9.46 1.55
C VAL A 594 -23.16 10.94 1.89
N GLU A 595 -24.38 11.42 2.16
CA GLU A 595 -24.60 12.79 2.61
C GLU A 595 -24.35 12.88 4.13
N ILE A 596 -23.47 13.79 4.53
CA ILE A 596 -23.10 14.07 5.92
C ILE A 596 -23.14 15.58 6.10
N ASP A 597 -23.99 16.06 7.01
CA ASP A 597 -24.18 17.49 7.29
C ASP A 597 -24.45 18.37 6.04
N GLY A 598 -25.12 17.80 5.03
CA GLY A 598 -25.47 18.48 3.78
C GLY A 598 -24.37 18.51 2.72
N GLU A 599 -23.22 17.85 2.97
CA GLU A 599 -22.14 17.66 2.00
C GLU A 599 -22.03 16.19 1.58
N LEU A 600 -21.61 15.93 0.34
CA LEU A 600 -21.38 14.56 -0.15
C LEU A 600 -19.96 14.10 0.18
N TYR A 601 -19.88 12.92 0.78
CA TYR A 601 -18.65 12.21 1.07
C TYR A 601 -18.60 10.91 0.28
N TYR A 602 -17.44 10.59 -0.27
CA TYR A 602 -17.14 9.26 -0.78
C TYR A 602 -16.78 8.33 0.37
N ARG A 603 -17.49 7.21 0.46
CA ARG A 603 -17.24 6.12 1.40
C ARG A 603 -16.12 5.21 0.86
N THR A 604 -14.93 5.28 1.44
CA THR A 604 -13.76 4.61 0.84
C THR A 604 -13.75 3.10 1.05
N GLY A 605 -14.32 2.62 2.16
CA GLY A 605 -14.18 1.23 2.62
C GLY A 605 -12.85 0.93 3.31
N ASP A 606 -11.98 1.93 3.49
CA ASP A 606 -10.72 1.80 4.24
C ASP A 606 -10.99 2.01 5.74
N LEU A 607 -10.41 1.15 6.56
CA LEU A 607 -10.40 1.26 8.01
C LEU A 607 -9.16 2.05 8.43
N VAL A 608 -9.36 3.05 9.29
CA VAL A 608 -8.30 3.93 9.76
C VAL A 608 -8.47 4.26 11.24
N THR A 609 -7.38 4.63 11.89
CA THR A 609 -7.36 5.28 13.20
C THR A 609 -6.78 6.68 13.07
N MET A 610 -7.24 7.61 13.89
CA MET A 610 -6.66 8.95 13.98
C MET A 610 -5.87 9.09 15.28
N ASP A 611 -4.64 9.59 15.23
CA ASP A 611 -3.82 9.80 16.44
C ASP A 611 -4.04 11.17 17.11
N ASN A 612 -3.31 11.43 18.19
CA ASN A 612 -3.38 12.68 18.97
C ASN A 612 -2.94 13.93 18.18
N ASN A 613 -2.25 13.77 17.06
CA ASN A 613 -1.81 14.85 16.17
C ASN A 613 -2.77 15.06 14.99
N GLY A 614 -3.82 14.25 14.88
CA GLY A 614 -4.74 14.27 13.75
C GLY A 614 -4.14 13.63 12.49
N LEU A 615 -3.13 12.77 12.63
CA LEU A 615 -2.65 11.97 11.52
C LEU A 615 -3.51 10.71 11.40
N LEU A 616 -3.84 10.36 10.16
CA LEU A 616 -4.59 9.14 9.84
C LEU A 616 -3.63 7.97 9.62
N HIS A 617 -3.94 6.84 10.24
CA HIS A 617 -3.18 5.59 10.14
C HIS A 617 -4.08 4.52 9.52
N TYR A 618 -3.60 3.89 8.45
CA TYR A 618 -4.33 2.84 7.74
C TYR A 618 -4.31 1.52 8.52
N GLN A 619 -5.49 0.91 8.73
CA GLN A 619 -5.65 -0.36 9.44
C GLN A 619 -6.04 -1.52 8.52
N GLY A 620 -6.59 -1.23 7.34
CA GLY A 620 -6.98 -2.26 6.38
C GLY A 620 -8.21 -1.89 5.56
N ARG A 621 -8.80 -2.90 4.93
CA ARG A 621 -10.07 -2.79 4.19
C ARG A 621 -11.19 -3.44 4.99
N LYS A 622 -12.37 -2.82 4.95
CA LYS A 622 -13.61 -3.42 5.46
C LYS A 622 -14.17 -4.50 4.53
N ASP A 623 -13.88 -4.40 3.24
CA ASP A 623 -14.34 -5.32 2.20
C ASP A 623 -13.25 -6.30 1.75
N HIS A 624 -13.53 -7.08 0.71
CA HIS A 624 -12.59 -8.05 0.13
C HIS A 624 -11.68 -7.45 -0.95
N GLN A 625 -11.70 -6.13 -1.13
CA GLN A 625 -10.79 -5.49 -2.06
C GLN A 625 -9.38 -5.54 -1.49
N ILE A 626 -8.40 -5.71 -2.37
CA ILE A 626 -6.99 -5.77 -1.97
C ILE A 626 -6.16 -4.80 -2.81
N LYS A 627 -4.98 -4.46 -2.27
CA LYS A 627 -3.88 -3.89 -3.04
C LYS A 627 -2.80 -4.94 -3.20
N LEU A 628 -2.39 -5.20 -4.44
CA LEU A 628 -1.29 -6.11 -4.76
C LEU A 628 -0.25 -5.35 -5.58
N HIS A 629 0.94 -5.16 -5.01
CA HIS A 629 2.01 -4.36 -5.62
C HIS A 629 1.53 -2.95 -6.05
N GLY A 630 0.69 -2.30 -5.23
CA GLY A 630 0.09 -0.99 -5.52
C GLY A 630 -1.09 -0.99 -6.49
N GLN A 631 -1.54 -2.15 -6.97
CA GLN A 631 -2.67 -2.26 -7.88
C GLN A 631 -3.94 -2.66 -7.13
N ARG A 632 -5.01 -1.91 -7.33
CA ARG A 632 -6.31 -2.14 -6.70
C ARG A 632 -7.04 -3.28 -7.42
N ILE A 633 -7.21 -4.41 -6.74
CA ILE A 633 -7.82 -5.62 -7.30
C ILE A 633 -9.09 -5.96 -6.52
N GLU A 634 -10.20 -6.06 -7.24
CA GLU A 634 -11.45 -6.64 -6.74
C GLU A 634 -11.42 -8.13 -7.01
N LEU A 635 -11.29 -8.93 -5.95
CA LEU A 635 -11.22 -10.40 -6.05
C LEU A 635 -12.45 -10.98 -6.76
N GLY A 636 -13.61 -10.33 -6.60
CA GLY A 636 -14.86 -10.69 -7.29
C GLY A 636 -14.79 -10.57 -8.83
N GLU A 637 -13.95 -9.70 -9.40
CA GLU A 637 -13.76 -9.60 -10.86
C GLU A 637 -13.10 -10.86 -11.42
N ILE A 638 -12.11 -11.38 -10.69
CA ILE A 638 -11.42 -12.62 -11.03
C ILE A 638 -12.35 -13.82 -10.84
N GLU A 639 -13.05 -13.87 -9.70
CA GLU A 639 -14.04 -14.93 -9.41
C GLU A 639 -15.11 -14.99 -10.50
N ARG A 640 -15.65 -13.84 -10.93
CA ARG A 640 -16.67 -13.79 -11.98
C ARG A 640 -16.14 -14.20 -13.34
N CYS A 641 -14.93 -13.77 -13.70
CA CYS A 641 -14.26 -14.22 -14.92
C CYS A 641 -14.21 -15.75 -14.97
N LEU A 642 -13.75 -16.38 -13.90
CA LEU A 642 -13.70 -17.84 -13.79
C LEU A 642 -15.09 -18.47 -13.80
N LEU A 643 -16.06 -17.92 -13.07
CA LEU A 643 -17.43 -18.43 -13.03
C LEU A 643 -18.17 -18.40 -14.38
N ASN A 644 -17.68 -17.66 -15.38
CA ASN A 644 -18.24 -17.70 -16.75
C ASN A 644 -17.88 -19.00 -17.50
N ILE A 645 -16.95 -19.80 -16.98
CA ILE A 645 -16.60 -21.11 -17.55
C ILE A 645 -17.65 -22.14 -17.11
N THR A 646 -18.32 -22.79 -18.07
CA THR A 646 -19.48 -23.67 -17.84
C THR A 646 -19.24 -24.82 -16.84
N PHE A 647 -18.00 -25.27 -16.69
CA PHE A 647 -17.63 -26.40 -15.81
C PHE A 647 -17.22 -25.99 -14.38
N ILE A 648 -17.33 -24.70 -14.04
CA ILE A 648 -16.99 -24.18 -12.72
C ILE A 648 -18.27 -23.89 -11.93
N SER A 649 -18.39 -24.51 -10.75
CA SER A 649 -19.60 -24.41 -9.93
C SER A 649 -19.49 -23.38 -8.80
N ALA A 650 -18.27 -23.09 -8.35
CA ALA A 650 -17.95 -22.06 -7.37
C ALA A 650 -16.47 -21.69 -7.49
N CYS A 651 -16.13 -20.45 -7.15
CA CYS A 651 -14.76 -19.97 -7.13
C CYS A 651 -14.59 -18.98 -5.98
N VAL A 652 -13.42 -19.02 -5.33
CA VAL A 652 -12.97 -18.00 -4.37
C VAL A 652 -11.54 -17.63 -4.71
N VAL A 653 -11.26 -16.34 -4.77
CA VAL A 653 -9.91 -15.81 -4.98
C VAL A 653 -9.47 -15.09 -3.71
N MET A 654 -8.19 -15.22 -3.35
CA MET A 654 -7.61 -14.50 -2.20
C MET A 654 -6.15 -14.13 -2.43
N LYS A 655 -5.73 -13.09 -1.71
CA LYS A 655 -4.31 -12.72 -1.55
C LYS A 655 -3.64 -13.69 -0.58
N TRP A 656 -2.46 -14.19 -0.91
CA TRP A 656 -1.68 -15.10 -0.07
C TRP A 656 -0.24 -14.60 0.12
N ASN A 657 0.26 -14.63 1.36
CA ASN A 657 1.59 -14.16 1.78
C ASN A 657 1.97 -12.78 1.21
N ASP A 658 0.99 -11.90 1.09
CA ASP A 658 1.08 -10.57 0.50
C ASP A 658 1.52 -10.41 -0.97
N ASP A 659 1.99 -11.48 -1.60
CA ASP A 659 2.63 -11.44 -2.91
C ASP A 659 1.84 -12.13 -4.03
N TYR A 660 0.89 -13.02 -3.68
CA TYR A 660 0.27 -13.93 -4.66
C TYR A 660 -1.25 -13.84 -4.66
N LEU A 661 -1.82 -14.00 -5.85
CA LEU A 661 -3.24 -14.32 -6.05
C LEU A 661 -3.40 -15.84 -6.18
N VAL A 662 -4.27 -16.41 -5.35
CA VAL A 662 -4.62 -17.83 -5.39
C VAL A 662 -6.11 -17.97 -5.66
N ALA A 663 -6.45 -18.72 -6.70
CA ALA A 663 -7.82 -19.03 -7.08
C ALA A 663 -8.17 -20.47 -6.70
N TYR A 664 -9.16 -20.64 -5.82
CA TYR A 664 -9.72 -21.94 -5.46
C TYR A 664 -10.96 -22.17 -6.32
N VAL A 665 -10.94 -23.23 -7.14
CA VAL A 665 -11.95 -23.49 -8.16
C VAL A 665 -12.62 -24.83 -7.89
N GLN A 666 -13.95 -24.82 -7.79
CA GLN A 666 -14.72 -26.06 -7.65
C GLN A 666 -15.10 -26.63 -9.02
N SER A 667 -14.34 -27.63 -9.48
CA SER A 667 -14.57 -28.33 -10.75
C SER A 667 -14.03 -29.76 -10.72
N SER A 668 -14.47 -30.60 -11.66
CA SER A 668 -14.05 -31.99 -11.82
C SER A 668 -13.49 -32.32 -13.22
N VAL A 669 -13.49 -31.35 -14.14
CA VAL A 669 -13.24 -31.60 -15.58
C VAL A 669 -12.25 -30.62 -16.22
N ILE A 670 -11.92 -29.52 -15.53
CA ILE A 670 -11.02 -28.49 -16.03
C ILE A 670 -9.62 -28.66 -15.42
N ASN A 671 -8.59 -28.25 -16.15
CA ASN A 671 -7.22 -28.19 -15.65
C ASN A 671 -6.78 -26.73 -15.43
N GLU A 672 -5.65 -26.53 -14.74
CA GLU A 672 -5.11 -25.20 -14.43
C GLU A 672 -4.78 -24.37 -15.69
N GLN A 673 -4.29 -25.02 -16.74
CA GLN A 673 -3.88 -24.32 -17.97
C GLN A 673 -5.09 -23.65 -18.64
N GLU A 674 -6.21 -24.36 -18.77
CA GLU A 674 -7.46 -23.81 -19.32
C GLU A 674 -7.99 -22.62 -18.51
N LEU A 675 -7.90 -22.68 -17.17
CA LEU A 675 -8.29 -21.56 -16.30
C LEU A 675 -7.41 -20.33 -16.55
N ARG A 676 -6.11 -20.53 -16.69
CA ARG A 676 -5.13 -19.48 -16.92
C ARG A 676 -5.31 -18.82 -18.29
N GLU A 677 -5.49 -19.61 -19.34
CA GLU A 677 -5.73 -19.11 -20.71
C GLU A 677 -7.04 -18.30 -20.79
N HIS A 678 -8.08 -18.74 -20.07
CA HIS A 678 -9.32 -17.97 -19.95
C HIS A 678 -9.10 -16.62 -19.24
N CYS A 679 -8.39 -16.61 -18.11
CA CYS A 679 -8.06 -15.37 -17.42
C CYS A 679 -7.22 -14.43 -18.31
N GLN A 680 -6.21 -14.94 -19.01
CA GLN A 680 -5.33 -14.16 -19.91
C GLN A 680 -6.08 -13.48 -21.05
N SER A 681 -7.19 -14.06 -21.52
CA SER A 681 -7.99 -13.49 -22.60
C SER A 681 -9.00 -12.43 -22.15
N HIS A 682 -9.33 -12.37 -20.86
CA HIS A 682 -10.41 -11.52 -20.33
C HIS A 682 -9.94 -10.50 -19.29
N LEU A 683 -8.86 -10.77 -18.57
CA LEU A 683 -8.36 -9.97 -17.46
C LEU A 683 -7.02 -9.32 -17.80
N PRO A 684 -6.71 -8.15 -17.20
CA PRO A 684 -5.36 -7.58 -17.22
C PRO A 684 -4.33 -8.56 -16.65
N PRO A 685 -3.05 -8.51 -17.10
CA PRO A 685 -2.01 -9.44 -16.66
C PRO A 685 -1.84 -9.58 -15.15
N HIS A 686 -2.02 -8.49 -14.41
CA HIS A 686 -1.85 -8.45 -12.96
C HIS A 686 -3.00 -9.02 -12.14
N MET A 687 -4.17 -9.22 -12.76
CA MET A 687 -5.33 -9.84 -12.12
C MET A 687 -5.35 -11.36 -12.29
N ILE A 688 -4.41 -11.92 -13.05
CA ILE A 688 -4.35 -13.35 -13.31
C ILE A 688 -3.80 -14.06 -12.07
N PRO A 689 -4.53 -15.02 -11.48
CA PRO A 689 -4.02 -15.80 -10.37
C PRO A 689 -2.69 -16.48 -10.68
N SER A 690 -1.74 -16.38 -9.74
CA SER A 690 -0.46 -17.08 -9.84
C SER A 690 -0.68 -18.59 -9.70
N ILE A 691 -1.62 -18.99 -8.83
CA ILE A 691 -1.90 -20.39 -8.50
C ILE A 691 -3.40 -20.67 -8.64
N PHE A 692 -3.73 -21.81 -9.24
CA PHE A 692 -5.09 -22.35 -9.27
C PHE A 692 -5.15 -23.67 -8.49
N ILE A 693 -6.03 -23.75 -7.50
CA ILE A 693 -6.25 -24.95 -6.69
C ILE A 693 -7.64 -25.49 -7.02
N ILE A 694 -7.69 -26.63 -7.70
CA ILE A 694 -8.94 -27.26 -8.11
C ILE A 694 -9.38 -28.22 -6.99
N LEU A 695 -10.60 -28.00 -6.49
CA LEU A 695 -11.19 -28.78 -5.41
C LEU A 695 -12.48 -29.45 -5.89
N GLU A 696 -12.76 -30.66 -5.41
CA GLU A 696 -14.07 -31.28 -5.61
C GLU A 696 -15.19 -30.48 -4.92
N LYS A 697 -14.88 -29.87 -3.77
CA LYS A 697 -15.83 -29.06 -2.99
C LYS A 697 -15.10 -27.99 -2.17
N LEU A 698 -15.64 -26.77 -2.15
CA LEU A 698 -15.17 -25.71 -1.26
C LEU A 698 -15.61 -25.96 0.19
N PRO A 699 -14.75 -25.74 1.20
CA PRO A 699 -15.11 -25.84 2.60
C PRO A 699 -16.11 -24.74 2.95
N LEU A 700 -17.17 -25.07 3.69
CA LEU A 700 -18.21 -24.13 4.11
C LEU A 700 -18.25 -24.05 5.65
N ASN A 701 -18.50 -22.86 6.17
CA ASN A 701 -18.77 -22.64 7.59
C ASN A 701 -20.21 -23.07 7.96
N PRO A 702 -20.58 -23.11 9.25
CA PRO A 702 -21.93 -23.51 9.68
C PRO A 702 -23.08 -22.66 9.09
N ASN A 703 -22.78 -21.44 8.61
CA ASN A 703 -23.74 -20.54 7.96
C ASN A 703 -23.82 -20.75 6.43
N GLY A 704 -23.15 -21.77 5.88
CA GLY A 704 -23.16 -22.09 4.46
C GLY A 704 -22.33 -21.17 3.58
N LYS A 705 -21.49 -20.29 4.15
CA LYS A 705 -20.52 -19.45 3.40
C LYS A 705 -19.18 -20.18 3.29
N VAL A 706 -18.36 -19.88 2.28
CA VAL A 706 -17.02 -20.47 2.16
C VAL A 706 -16.17 -20.14 3.38
N ASP A 707 -15.59 -21.16 4.01
CA ASP A 707 -14.68 -21.00 5.13
C ASP A 707 -13.26 -20.84 4.62
N ARG A 708 -12.83 -19.58 4.47
CA ARG A 708 -11.50 -19.23 3.96
C ARG A 708 -10.36 -19.74 4.85
N LYS A 709 -10.61 -19.95 6.15
CA LYS A 709 -9.59 -20.46 7.09
C LYS A 709 -9.34 -21.96 6.94
N GLN A 710 -10.28 -22.68 6.32
CA GLN A 710 -10.17 -24.11 6.04
C GLN A 710 -9.75 -24.39 4.59
N LEU A 711 -9.48 -23.36 3.78
CA LEU A 711 -8.92 -23.55 2.45
C LEU A 711 -7.52 -24.16 2.57
N PRO A 712 -7.19 -25.16 1.73
CA PRO A 712 -5.87 -25.78 1.77
C PRO A 712 -4.80 -24.76 1.42
N SER A 713 -3.71 -24.72 2.18
CA SER A 713 -2.59 -23.83 1.88
C SER A 713 -2.04 -24.14 0.48
N PRO A 714 -1.75 -23.11 -0.35
CA PRO A 714 -1.07 -23.30 -1.62
C PRO A 714 0.30 -23.90 -1.38
N ASP A 715 0.58 -25.01 -2.05
CA ASP A 715 1.91 -25.57 -2.05
C ASP A 715 2.73 -24.93 -3.17
N PHE A 716 3.58 -23.97 -2.79
CA PHE A 716 4.50 -23.28 -3.71
C PHE A 716 5.64 -24.18 -4.19
N SER A 717 5.85 -25.34 -3.57
CA SER A 717 6.82 -26.35 -3.98
C SER A 717 6.21 -27.44 -4.88
N LEU A 718 4.88 -27.55 -4.92
CA LEU A 718 4.11 -28.53 -5.69
C LEU A 718 3.06 -27.87 -6.59
N THR A 719 3.38 -26.78 -7.30
CA THR A 719 2.48 -26.38 -8.40
C THR A 719 2.44 -27.52 -9.41
N THR A 720 1.25 -28.11 -9.53
CA THR A 720 0.96 -29.43 -10.08
C THR A 720 1.14 -29.52 -11.60
N LEU A 721 2.29 -29.09 -12.12
CA LEU A 721 2.78 -29.46 -13.44
C LEU A 721 3.42 -30.86 -13.37
N MET A 722 2.66 -31.85 -12.88
CA MET A 722 2.87 -33.22 -13.34
C MET A 722 2.23 -33.33 -14.72
N SER A 723 2.82 -32.67 -15.72
CA SER A 723 2.73 -33.19 -17.08
C SER A 723 3.34 -34.60 -17.01
N SER A 724 2.48 -35.61 -17.09
CA SER A 724 2.85 -37.02 -17.24
C SER A 724 3.69 -37.29 -18.50
N ASP A 725 3.98 -36.27 -19.29
CA ASP A 725 4.99 -36.31 -20.34
C ASP A 725 6.40 -36.28 -19.72
N LYS A 726 6.86 -37.48 -19.39
CA LYS A 726 8.29 -37.84 -19.33
C LYS A 726 9.05 -37.60 -20.65
N SER A 727 8.47 -36.86 -21.61
CA SER A 727 9.11 -36.53 -22.89
C SER A 727 9.88 -35.21 -22.88
N ASP A 728 9.88 -34.45 -21.78
CA ASP A 728 10.45 -33.09 -21.77
C ASP A 728 11.72 -32.97 -20.89
N THR A 729 12.73 -33.83 -21.13
CA THR A 729 14.16 -33.53 -20.86
C THR A 729 15.08 -34.36 -21.78
N PRO A 730 16.25 -33.84 -22.22
CA PRO A 730 17.17 -33.01 -21.44
C PRO A 730 17.16 -31.53 -21.79
N LEU A 731 17.29 -30.69 -20.76
CA LEU A 731 17.82 -29.33 -20.90
C LEU A 731 19.20 -29.45 -21.57
N ASN A 732 19.46 -28.70 -22.64
CA ASN A 732 20.85 -28.60 -23.12
C ASN A 732 21.71 -27.87 -22.06
N GLN A 733 23.04 -27.93 -22.13
CA GLN A 733 23.93 -27.28 -21.12
C GLN A 733 23.59 -25.80 -20.88
N PHE A 734 23.07 -25.11 -21.89
CA PHE A 734 22.67 -23.71 -21.78
C PHE A 734 21.35 -23.55 -21.01
N GLU A 735 20.36 -24.38 -21.31
CA GLU A 735 19.09 -24.46 -20.57
C GLU A 735 19.28 -24.95 -19.13
N GLU A 736 20.24 -25.84 -18.85
CA GLU A 736 20.61 -26.25 -17.49
C GLU A 736 21.11 -25.05 -16.69
N ARG A 737 21.97 -24.22 -17.29
CA ARG A 737 22.46 -23.00 -16.65
C ARG A 737 21.33 -22.01 -16.35
N ILE A 738 20.42 -21.81 -17.30
CA ILE A 738 19.20 -20.99 -17.16
C ILE A 738 18.31 -21.53 -16.03
N HIS A 739 18.12 -22.85 -15.97
CA HIS A 739 17.36 -23.55 -14.95
C HIS A 739 17.96 -23.40 -13.54
N THR A 740 19.29 -23.54 -13.39
CA THR A 740 19.97 -23.31 -12.10
C THR A 740 19.74 -21.90 -11.59
N ILE A 741 19.79 -20.89 -12.46
CA ILE A 741 19.53 -19.50 -12.07
C ILE A 741 18.07 -19.33 -11.61
N TRP A 742 17.10 -19.96 -12.29
CA TRP A 742 15.71 -19.95 -11.86
C TRP A 742 15.54 -20.53 -10.45
N CYS A 743 16.14 -21.69 -10.19
CA CYS A 743 16.05 -22.33 -8.88
C CYS A 743 16.61 -21.43 -7.77
N GLN A 744 17.70 -20.70 -8.04
CA GLN A 744 18.29 -19.75 -7.11
C GLN A 744 17.39 -18.54 -6.83
N VAL A 745 16.73 -17.99 -7.86
CA VAL A 745 15.86 -16.80 -7.76
C VAL A 745 14.50 -17.15 -7.13
N LEU A 746 13.95 -18.32 -7.48
CA LEU A 746 12.66 -18.78 -6.97
C LEU A 746 12.78 -19.45 -5.59
N HIS A 747 14.01 -19.72 -5.13
CA HIS A 747 14.31 -20.49 -3.92
C HIS A 747 13.60 -21.86 -3.88
N CYS A 748 13.61 -22.57 -5.02
CA CYS A 748 12.96 -23.87 -5.19
C CYS A 748 13.97 -24.98 -5.51
N ASN A 749 13.58 -26.24 -5.29
CA ASN A 749 14.41 -27.41 -5.52
C ASN A 749 14.52 -27.74 -7.02
N GLU A 750 15.72 -28.11 -7.48
CA GLU A 750 16.08 -28.38 -8.89
C GLU A 750 15.24 -29.44 -9.63
N ASN A 751 14.45 -30.25 -8.91
CA ASN A 751 13.70 -31.36 -9.50
C ASN A 751 12.28 -30.99 -9.99
N HIS A 752 11.90 -29.71 -9.99
CA HIS A 752 10.48 -29.31 -10.11
C HIS A 752 10.12 -28.38 -11.30
N ILE A 753 11.07 -27.97 -12.15
CA ILE A 753 10.78 -27.00 -13.23
C ILE A 753 11.12 -27.61 -14.61
N SER A 754 10.08 -27.83 -15.44
CA SER A 754 10.26 -28.21 -16.86
C SER A 754 10.65 -27.00 -17.72
N ARG A 755 11.32 -27.22 -18.86
CA ARG A 755 11.73 -26.16 -19.80
C ARG A 755 10.56 -25.34 -20.36
N THR A 756 9.34 -25.89 -20.34
CA THR A 756 8.10 -25.26 -20.80
C THR A 756 7.27 -24.65 -19.66
N THR A 757 7.74 -24.78 -18.41
CA THR A 757 7.06 -24.23 -17.24
C THR A 757 7.15 -22.72 -17.23
N SER A 758 6.01 -22.05 -17.03
CA SER A 758 5.97 -20.59 -16.89
C SER A 758 6.55 -20.17 -15.54
N PHE A 759 7.42 -19.17 -15.52
CA PHE A 759 8.03 -18.59 -14.33
C PHE A 759 6.98 -18.19 -13.29
N PHE A 760 5.87 -17.61 -13.76
CA PHE A 760 4.80 -17.16 -12.88
C PHE A 760 4.00 -18.31 -12.25
N SER A 761 4.00 -19.49 -12.87
CA SER A 761 3.33 -20.68 -12.35
C SER A 761 4.11 -21.41 -11.25
N VAL A 762 5.37 -21.04 -11.01
CA VAL A 762 6.23 -21.65 -9.98
C VAL A 762 6.63 -20.65 -8.89
N GLY A 763 5.73 -19.71 -8.58
CA GLY A 763 5.97 -18.69 -7.54
C GLY A 763 6.86 -17.53 -8.01
N GLY A 764 7.02 -17.35 -9.31
CA GLY A 764 7.62 -16.15 -9.88
C GLY A 764 6.64 -14.99 -9.92
N HIS A 765 7.13 -13.78 -9.68
CA HIS A 765 6.40 -12.53 -9.87
C HIS A 765 7.34 -11.49 -10.48
N SER A 766 6.82 -10.32 -10.89
CA SER A 766 7.59 -9.31 -11.61
C SER A 766 8.90 -8.93 -10.91
N LEU A 767 8.95 -8.95 -9.57
CA LEU A 767 10.15 -8.62 -8.78
C LEU A 767 11.25 -9.68 -8.94
N ARG A 768 10.92 -10.95 -8.69
CA ARG A 768 11.85 -12.08 -8.93
C ARG A 768 12.26 -12.16 -10.40
N PHE A 769 11.36 -11.79 -11.30
CA PHE A 769 11.66 -11.76 -12.73
C PHE A 769 12.71 -10.71 -13.10
N ILE A 770 12.70 -9.55 -12.43
CA ILE A 770 13.74 -8.51 -12.61
C ILE A 770 15.07 -8.98 -12.04
N GLU A 771 15.07 -9.61 -10.87
CA GLU A 771 16.29 -10.22 -10.33
C GLU A 771 16.87 -11.25 -11.31
N LEU A 772 16.01 -12.11 -11.86
CA LEU A 772 16.38 -13.08 -12.88
C LEU A 772 17.00 -12.42 -14.11
N TYR A 773 16.35 -11.37 -14.64
CA TYR A 773 16.83 -10.61 -15.78
C TYR A 773 18.24 -10.03 -15.53
N TYR A 774 18.47 -9.41 -14.37
CA TYR A 774 19.78 -8.83 -14.05
C TYR A 774 20.87 -9.89 -13.83
N ARG A 775 20.51 -11.06 -13.28
CA ARG A 775 21.43 -12.21 -13.22
C ARG A 775 21.79 -12.69 -14.62
N TYR A 776 20.83 -12.74 -15.53
CA TYR A 776 21.06 -13.13 -16.92
C TYR A 776 21.96 -12.11 -17.61
N GLN A 777 21.69 -10.83 -17.44
CA GLN A 777 22.50 -9.75 -18.00
C GLN A 777 23.96 -9.87 -17.57
N SER A 778 24.20 -10.12 -16.28
CA SER A 778 25.55 -10.31 -15.74
C SER A 778 26.22 -11.59 -16.23
N LEU A 779 25.50 -12.71 -16.32
CA LEU A 779 26.08 -14.02 -16.63
C LEU A 779 26.28 -14.26 -18.13
N PHE A 780 25.40 -13.71 -18.97
CA PHE A 780 25.41 -13.86 -20.42
C PHE A 780 25.90 -12.62 -21.15
N ASN A 781 26.21 -11.54 -20.40
CA ASN A 781 26.83 -10.31 -20.88
C ASN A 781 26.14 -9.71 -22.12
N PHE A 782 24.84 -9.46 -22.02
CA PHE A 782 24.09 -8.77 -23.08
C PHE A 782 23.69 -7.35 -22.64
N ASP A 783 23.52 -6.46 -23.63
CA ASP A 783 23.03 -5.10 -23.40
C ASP A 783 21.51 -5.12 -23.16
N ALA A 784 21.00 -4.31 -22.24
CA ALA A 784 19.57 -4.13 -22.03
C ALA A 784 18.84 -3.58 -23.27
N HIS A 785 19.56 -2.96 -24.21
CA HIS A 785 19.04 -2.59 -25.53
C HIS A 785 18.82 -3.80 -26.45
N SER A 786 19.57 -4.89 -26.27
CA SER A 786 19.47 -6.09 -27.10
C SER A 786 18.37 -7.06 -26.65
N LEU A 787 18.03 -7.05 -25.36
CA LEU A 787 16.91 -7.80 -24.78
C LEU A 787 16.23 -6.94 -23.72
N SER A 788 15.07 -6.36 -24.01
CA SER A 788 14.36 -5.55 -23.03
C SER A 788 13.73 -6.40 -21.92
N VAL A 789 13.57 -5.84 -20.71
CA VAL A 789 12.85 -6.50 -19.60
C VAL A 789 11.42 -6.86 -20.02
N GLY A 790 10.78 -6.01 -20.83
CA GLY A 790 9.43 -6.26 -21.36
C GLY A 790 9.39 -7.48 -22.30
N LEU A 791 10.33 -7.59 -23.24
CA LEU A 791 10.42 -8.75 -24.13
C LEU A 791 10.75 -10.03 -23.36
N PHE A 792 11.62 -9.92 -22.36
CA PHE A 792 11.93 -11.01 -21.44
C PHE A 792 10.66 -11.47 -20.71
N LEU A 793 9.87 -10.55 -20.13
CA LEU A 793 8.60 -10.84 -19.42
C LEU A 793 7.55 -11.54 -20.29
N GLN A 794 7.51 -11.25 -21.59
CA GLN A 794 6.60 -11.89 -22.55
C GLN A 794 6.95 -13.34 -22.88
N GLN A 795 8.14 -13.79 -22.49
CA GLN A 795 8.69 -15.11 -22.83
C GLN A 795 8.95 -15.93 -21.57
N PRO A 796 7.93 -16.25 -20.76
CA PRO A 796 8.09 -16.61 -19.35
C PRO A 796 8.57 -18.05 -19.12
N THR A 797 9.19 -18.73 -20.08
CA THR A 797 9.65 -20.13 -19.91
C THR A 797 11.15 -20.24 -20.12
N ILE A 798 11.78 -21.25 -19.50
CA ILE A 798 13.22 -21.55 -19.67
C ILE A 798 13.56 -21.73 -21.16
N ARG A 799 12.71 -22.43 -21.91
CA ARG A 799 12.90 -22.63 -23.36
C ARG A 799 12.90 -21.29 -24.11
N GLN A 800 11.90 -20.45 -23.86
CA GLN A 800 11.80 -19.17 -24.57
C GLN A 800 12.93 -18.22 -24.18
N HIS A 801 13.33 -18.20 -22.90
CA HIS A 801 14.52 -17.47 -22.46
C HIS A 801 15.80 -17.98 -23.15
N ALA A 802 15.96 -19.30 -23.29
CA ALA A 802 17.09 -19.88 -23.99
C ALA A 802 17.11 -19.48 -25.47
N GLU A 803 15.96 -19.55 -26.14
CA GLU A 803 15.79 -19.12 -27.53
C GLU A 803 16.11 -17.62 -27.68
N LEU A 804 15.58 -16.75 -26.80
CA LEU A 804 15.90 -15.32 -26.78
C LEU A 804 17.40 -15.08 -26.64
N LEU A 805 18.03 -15.66 -25.63
CA LEU A 805 19.46 -15.45 -25.36
C LEU A 805 20.36 -16.00 -26.47
N GLN A 806 19.95 -17.07 -27.16
CA GLN A 806 20.68 -17.62 -28.31
C GLN A 806 20.54 -16.76 -29.57
N THR A 807 19.46 -15.99 -29.70
CA THR A 807 19.28 -15.04 -30.81
C THR A 807 20.01 -13.72 -30.62
N LEU A 808 20.55 -13.45 -29.43
CA LEU A 808 21.34 -12.25 -29.19
C LEU A 808 22.64 -12.33 -29.99
N PRO A 809 23.07 -11.24 -30.64
CA PRO A 809 24.37 -11.20 -31.27
C PRO A 809 25.41 -11.50 -30.19
N SER A 810 26.21 -12.55 -30.39
CA SER A 810 27.41 -12.77 -29.61
C SER A 810 28.20 -11.49 -29.69
N ILE A 811 28.32 -10.77 -28.57
CA ILE A 811 29.20 -9.61 -28.49
C ILE A 811 30.60 -10.17 -28.74
N ASP A 812 31.08 -10.03 -29.98
CA ASP A 812 32.46 -10.29 -30.31
C ASP A 812 33.26 -9.40 -29.37
N THR A 813 33.91 -10.01 -28.38
CA THR A 813 34.95 -9.37 -27.56
C THR A 813 36.17 -9.14 -28.44
N GLN A 814 36.03 -8.34 -29.49
CA GLN A 814 37.11 -7.70 -30.21
C GLN A 814 37.10 -6.21 -29.87
N THR A 815 37.32 -5.91 -28.58
CA THR A 815 38.16 -4.81 -28.06
C THR A 815 37.83 -4.56 -26.58
N THR A 816 38.29 -5.46 -25.72
CA THR A 816 38.86 -5.22 -24.37
C THR A 816 38.99 -6.58 -23.72
N GLY A 817 40.20 -7.16 -23.78
CA GLY A 817 40.46 -8.47 -23.23
C GLY A 817 40.27 -8.48 -21.71
N CYS A 818 39.21 -9.14 -21.26
CA CYS A 818 39.07 -9.59 -19.89
C CYS A 818 38.51 -11.01 -19.93
N GLU A 819 39.39 -12.00 -20.02
CA GLU A 819 39.03 -13.40 -19.77
C GLU A 819 38.64 -13.52 -18.29
N THR A 820 37.35 -13.73 -18.02
CA THR A 820 36.91 -14.15 -16.69
C THR A 820 37.29 -15.61 -16.51
N LEU A 821 38.44 -15.86 -15.88
CA LEU A 821 38.87 -17.20 -15.47
C LEU A 821 37.90 -17.74 -14.40
N HIS A 822 37.05 -18.69 -14.80
CA HIS A 822 36.29 -19.52 -13.87
C HIS A 822 37.26 -20.38 -13.05
N ILE A 823 37.40 -20.10 -11.76
CA ILE A 823 38.16 -20.95 -10.84
C ILE A 823 37.29 -22.16 -10.48
N SER A 824 37.46 -23.27 -11.19
CA SER A 824 37.04 -24.59 -10.73
C SER A 824 37.94 -25.02 -9.57
N ARG A 825 37.34 -25.42 -8.44
CA ARG A 825 38.05 -26.10 -7.35
C ARG A 825 38.65 -27.41 -7.86
N ASP A 826 39.95 -27.42 -8.12
CA ASP A 826 40.82 -28.58 -7.97
C ASP A 826 42.29 -28.10 -7.95
N ILE A 827 42.81 -27.92 -6.74
CA ILE A 827 44.22 -27.57 -6.50
C ILE A 827 45.01 -28.87 -6.39
N THR A 828 45.69 -29.27 -7.47
CA THR A 828 46.85 -30.17 -7.40
C THR A 828 47.85 -29.85 -8.50
N SER A 829 48.70 -28.83 -8.28
CA SER A 829 50.15 -28.84 -8.57
C SER A 829 50.70 -27.42 -8.62
N VAL A 830 51.66 -27.15 -7.73
CA VAL A 830 52.44 -25.91 -7.63
C VAL A 830 53.49 -25.86 -8.73
N SER A 831 53.63 -24.71 -9.42
CA SER A 831 54.92 -24.28 -9.95
C SER A 831 55.02 -22.74 -10.02
N GLN A 832 55.70 -22.21 -9.00
CA GLN A 832 56.65 -21.08 -9.01
C GLN A 832 56.59 -20.10 -10.18
N GLU A 833 55.92 -18.96 -9.97
CA GLU A 833 56.33 -17.58 -10.33
C GLU A 833 55.11 -16.66 -10.12
N GLY A 834 54.88 -16.25 -8.86
CA GLY A 834 53.69 -15.51 -8.44
C GLY A 834 53.79 -14.00 -8.68
N ILE A 835 53.36 -13.53 -9.84
CA ILE A 835 52.99 -12.13 -10.07
C ILE A 835 51.49 -12.11 -10.43
N PHE A 836 50.66 -11.57 -9.54
CA PHE A 836 49.24 -11.37 -9.78
C PHE A 836 48.97 -9.88 -9.97
N LEU A 837 48.37 -9.51 -11.11
CA LEU A 837 47.89 -8.17 -11.41
C LEU A 837 46.37 -8.20 -11.27
N ASP A 838 45.84 -7.58 -10.23
CA ASP A 838 44.40 -7.36 -10.07
C ASP A 838 44.07 -5.91 -10.41
N LYS A 839 43.05 -5.70 -11.25
CA LYS A 839 42.68 -4.38 -11.80
C LYS A 839 41.63 -3.63 -10.99
N GLN A 840 41.09 -4.21 -9.92
CA GLN A 840 40.11 -3.54 -9.07
C GLN A 840 40.32 -3.87 -7.59
N VAL A 841 41.32 -3.25 -6.97
CA VAL A 841 41.42 -3.24 -5.50
C VAL A 841 41.39 -1.80 -5.02
N GLN A 842 40.24 -1.37 -4.48
CA GLN A 842 40.17 -0.17 -3.65
C GLN A 842 40.84 -0.48 -2.31
N ILE A 843 41.83 0.32 -1.94
CA ILE A 843 42.56 0.15 -0.67
C ILE A 843 41.69 0.71 0.47
N SER A 844 40.77 -0.10 0.98
CA SER A 844 40.06 0.14 2.24
C SER A 844 39.61 -1.18 2.87
N HIS A 845 39.97 -1.40 4.15
CA HIS A 845 39.57 -2.43 5.12
C HIS A 845 39.47 -3.93 4.73
N GLU A 846 39.23 -4.31 3.48
CA GLU A 846 39.04 -5.71 3.06
C GLU A 846 40.36 -6.50 2.90
N ILE A 847 41.49 -5.85 2.65
CA ILE A 847 42.79 -6.54 2.53
C ILE A 847 43.19 -7.25 3.84
N ALA A 848 42.78 -6.71 4.99
CA ALA A 848 43.06 -7.32 6.29
C ALA A 848 42.33 -8.67 6.50
N THR A 849 41.27 -8.94 5.73
CA THR A 849 40.51 -10.19 5.80
C THR A 849 41.10 -11.27 4.89
N TYR A 850 41.84 -10.89 3.86
CA TYR A 850 42.47 -11.82 2.90
C TYR A 850 43.90 -12.24 3.27
N SER A 851 44.55 -11.60 4.24
CA SER A 851 45.94 -11.91 4.63
C SER A 851 46.14 -13.35 5.12
N ASN A 852 45.09 -14.01 5.61
CA ASN A 852 45.14 -15.39 6.09
C ASN A 852 45.13 -16.45 4.97
N PHE A 853 44.94 -16.06 3.69
CA PHE A 853 44.79 -16.99 2.58
C PHE A 853 46.04 -17.17 1.70
N PHE A 854 47.12 -16.46 1.96
CA PHE A 854 48.30 -16.46 1.10
C PHE A 854 49.54 -16.99 1.81
N GLU A 855 50.09 -18.11 1.31
CA GLU A 855 51.35 -18.70 1.80
C GLU A 855 52.62 -18.04 1.19
N HIS A 856 52.46 -17.09 0.26
CA HIS A 856 53.54 -16.43 -0.48
C HIS A 856 53.35 -14.91 -0.56
N PRO A 857 54.45 -14.12 -0.61
CA PRO A 857 54.36 -12.66 -0.74
C PRO A 857 53.84 -12.24 -2.13
N PHE A 858 53.01 -11.20 -2.18
CA PHE A 858 52.47 -10.65 -3.42
C PHE A 858 52.52 -9.10 -3.40
N VAL A 859 52.49 -8.50 -4.59
CA VAL A 859 52.66 -7.05 -4.80
C VAL A 859 51.38 -6.49 -5.41
N VAL A 860 50.84 -5.42 -4.82
CA VAL A 860 49.66 -4.72 -5.36
C VAL A 860 50.12 -3.41 -5.99
N ILE A 861 49.79 -3.21 -7.27
CA ILE A 861 50.09 -1.99 -8.04
C ILE A 861 48.76 -1.34 -8.42
N ASN A 862 48.54 -0.09 -8.05
CA ASN A 862 47.34 0.65 -8.41
C ASN A 862 47.53 1.30 -9.80
N GLU A 863 46.59 1.10 -10.73
CA GLU A 863 46.66 1.66 -12.10
C GLU A 863 46.62 3.21 -12.15
N THR A 864 46.32 3.91 -11.05
CA THR A 864 46.10 5.38 -11.08
C THR A 864 47.13 6.24 -10.34
N CYS A 865 48.15 5.69 -9.68
CA CYS A 865 49.24 6.46 -9.04
C CYS A 865 50.55 5.65 -8.98
N ASP A 866 51.72 6.31 -9.04
CA ASP A 866 53.12 5.78 -9.00
C ASP A 866 53.51 4.94 -7.75
N ASN A 867 52.57 4.34 -7.04
CA ASN A 867 52.74 3.81 -5.69
C ASN A 867 52.57 2.28 -5.63
N ILE A 868 53.50 1.59 -4.95
CA ILE A 868 53.45 0.14 -4.68
C ILE A 868 53.20 -0.16 -3.19
N LEU A 869 52.35 -1.16 -2.91
CA LEU A 869 52.13 -1.72 -1.58
C LEU A 869 52.59 -3.20 -1.52
N PHE A 870 53.43 -3.53 -0.54
CA PHE A 870 53.88 -4.90 -0.27
C PHE A 870 53.14 -5.49 0.92
N ILE A 871 52.65 -6.73 0.77
CA ILE A 871 52.00 -7.50 1.83
C ILE A 871 52.79 -8.79 2.02
N LEU A 872 53.33 -8.98 3.23
CA LEU A 872 54.17 -10.14 3.59
C LEU A 872 53.41 -11.06 4.57
N PRO A 873 53.46 -12.39 4.38
CA PRO A 873 52.87 -13.33 5.35
C PRO A 873 53.68 -13.37 6.66
N PRO A 874 53.05 -13.74 7.79
CA PRO A 874 53.74 -13.85 9.08
C PRO A 874 54.68 -15.08 9.12
N GLY A 875 55.97 -14.87 9.38
CA GLY A 875 56.95 -15.95 9.54
C GLY A 875 58.40 -15.46 9.74
N ASP A 876 59.22 -16.26 10.45
CA ASP A 876 60.58 -15.96 10.96
C ASP A 876 61.69 -15.79 9.89
N GLY A 877 61.36 -15.43 8.65
CA GLY A 877 62.30 -15.18 7.55
C GLY A 877 62.25 -13.72 7.10
N GLY A 878 63.23 -12.92 7.50
CA GLY A 878 63.22 -11.46 7.37
C GLY A 878 62.88 -10.90 5.98
N ALA A 879 62.03 -9.86 5.99
CA ALA A 879 61.59 -9.07 4.83
C ALA A 879 62.72 -8.59 3.89
N GLU A 880 63.96 -8.52 4.36
CA GLU A 880 65.13 -8.08 3.59
C GLU A 880 65.51 -9.00 2.42
N SER A 881 65.33 -10.33 2.52
CA SER A 881 65.75 -11.23 1.42
C SER A 881 64.82 -11.16 0.21
N TYR A 882 63.53 -10.90 0.43
CA TYR A 882 62.54 -10.70 -0.63
C TYR A 882 62.70 -9.34 -1.29
N PHE A 883 62.99 -8.30 -0.50
CA PHE A 883 63.21 -6.94 -1.00
C PHE A 883 64.36 -6.89 -2.02
N ASN A 884 65.50 -7.53 -1.73
CA ASN A 884 66.68 -7.44 -2.60
C ASN A 884 66.51 -8.17 -3.96
N ASN A 885 65.61 -9.14 -4.07
CA ASN A 885 65.37 -9.86 -5.32
C ASN A 885 64.35 -9.16 -6.25
N ILE A 886 63.44 -8.36 -5.68
CA ILE A 886 62.34 -7.73 -6.43
C ILE A 886 62.68 -6.29 -6.85
N VAL A 887 63.46 -5.56 -6.04
CA VAL A 887 63.81 -4.14 -6.26
C VAL A 887 64.41 -3.82 -7.65
N PRO A 888 65.23 -4.67 -8.30
CA PRO A 888 65.75 -4.37 -9.64
C PRO A 888 64.65 -4.21 -10.70
N HIS A 889 63.49 -4.85 -10.51
CA HIS A 889 62.38 -4.86 -11.47
C HIS A 889 61.35 -3.75 -11.25
N LEU A 890 61.46 -2.98 -10.17
CA LEU A 890 60.45 -1.98 -9.76
C LEU A 890 61.00 -0.55 -9.70
N SER A 891 62.17 -0.30 -10.29
CA SER A 891 62.90 0.99 -10.24
C SER A 891 62.14 2.20 -10.83
N GLN A 892 60.99 1.98 -11.46
CA GLN A 892 60.13 3.02 -12.05
C GLN A 892 58.97 3.47 -11.15
N TYR A 893 58.79 2.88 -9.96
CA TYR A 893 57.68 3.18 -9.05
C TYR A 893 58.16 3.70 -7.68
N LYS A 894 57.38 4.56 -7.01
CA LYS A 894 57.62 5.05 -5.64
C LYS A 894 57.01 4.08 -4.62
N LEU A 895 57.77 3.76 -3.57
CA LEU A 895 57.27 2.91 -2.49
C LEU A 895 56.32 3.73 -1.60
N ALA A 896 55.05 3.33 -1.46
CA ALA A 896 54.08 4.04 -0.63
C ALA A 896 53.98 3.49 0.80
N GLY A 897 54.37 2.24 1.03
CA GLY A 897 54.40 1.64 2.36
C GLY A 897 54.65 0.13 2.33
N VAL A 898 54.98 -0.44 3.49
CA VAL A 898 55.10 -1.89 3.71
C VAL A 898 54.14 -2.26 4.84
N LEU A 899 53.23 -3.20 4.58
CA LEU A 899 52.32 -3.74 5.58
C LEU A 899 52.79 -5.16 5.91
N ALA A 900 53.41 -5.31 7.08
CA ALA A 900 53.73 -6.62 7.65
C ALA A 900 52.58 -7.04 8.56
N ALA A 901 52.00 -8.22 8.31
CA ALA A 901 51.15 -8.87 9.30
C ALA A 901 52.06 -9.40 10.42
N PHE A 902 51.86 -8.92 11.65
CA PHE A 902 52.50 -9.48 12.85
C PHE A 902 51.67 -10.61 13.44
#